data_AF-A0A2X4UCE4-F1
#
_entry.id   AF-A0A2X4UCE4-F1
#
_cell.length_a   1.000
_cell.length_b   1.000
_cell.length_c   1.000
_cell.angle_alpha   90.00
_cell.angle_beta   90.00
_cell.angle_gamma   90.00
#
_symmetry.space_group_name_H-M   'P 1'
#
loop_
_entity.id
_entity.type
_entity.pdbx_description
1 polymer ?
#
loop_
_entity_poly.entity_id
_entity_poly.type
_entity_poly.pdbx_seq_one_letter_code
_entity_poly.pdbx_strand_id
1 'polypeptide(L)'
;MPGPASYQNGFPYNANGEIRILITGGPTPPSGTIPASPPSNGGLYVSMLPPNVAPVYLKDRVSVEYVPGKGRQFTPYGQLAQLEKIFDDQIAAARNRIAEPVDRIIDRVNAVFRLVNTHVGNDPRVISSEKLLREANHGLQVANSEVQLSEGNVSQKHEAAEKALNDVKPKLGLSGVEPEDYDALLTRALEPVSRSYWEEYSVKPRVEEFNAKQRLLAALDNIAVVIQDVESKASTLTDVVNQVNKERADAETKAKAEEEAKAKAETEARAKTAELMTKAGVKPTPVYTPEMVKSAQASLAAVGAMVLNRAPGMLQLSTAAEGVLTTTSELAGSIAGAVWRGAIALAEAATVSTAGATVSALVMGFWPTKAGEGSDKLYGRDIVMFGFQANLIAAGKVSISPEMHSVDLPVRGSLVMENGQQQVKLVKTGIGGVPASVSILKAVRDEKTGLDRITLPAVGGAPSRTILVNPAPVGPTAPPHTGNSSPAPVTPVHTGTTVKQADSIVTTSFPADDLKELQDFIYWQPDATGSGVEPIYVMLSDPLDSGRFTRKQLDKKFKHAIDFGISDTKKNSETLTKFRDEVNAHLADKETVERGTYRREKGSKVYFNPKSMRVVILKANGDFLSGWKINPDADNGRIYLETGDL
;
A
#
# COMPACT_ATOMS: atom_id res chain seq x y z
N MET A 1 58.32 -50.99 42.42
CA MET A 1 57.20 -51.82 41.92
C MET A 1 56.26 -50.91 41.15
N PRO A 2 56.13 -51.05 39.81
CA PRO A 2 55.07 -50.39 39.06
C PRO A 2 53.79 -51.27 39.08
N GLY A 3 52.62 -50.62 39.20
CA GLY A 3 51.33 -51.25 39.51
C GLY A 3 50.69 -52.07 38.37
N PRO A 4 49.57 -52.75 38.67
CA PRO A 4 48.94 -53.74 37.78
C PRO A 4 48.25 -53.08 36.57
N ALA A 5 48.32 -53.74 35.41
CA ALA A 5 47.57 -53.40 34.21
C ALA A 5 46.06 -53.35 34.49
N SER A 6 45.36 -52.35 33.95
CA SER A 6 43.91 -52.19 34.09
C SER A 6 43.18 -52.63 32.81
N TYR A 7 41.98 -53.16 33.00
CA TYR A 7 41.07 -53.55 31.92
C TYR A 7 39.91 -52.55 31.87
N GLN A 8 39.69 -51.95 30.70
CA GLN A 8 38.59 -51.01 30.47
C GLN A 8 37.89 -51.39 29.16
N ASN A 9 36.56 -51.52 29.17
CA ASN A 9 35.73 -51.87 28.00
C ASN A 9 36.20 -53.12 27.22
N GLY A 10 36.79 -54.11 27.91
CA GLY A 10 37.24 -55.37 27.30
C GLY A 10 38.64 -55.36 26.67
N PHE A 11 39.43 -54.30 26.84
CA PHE A 11 40.81 -54.21 26.31
C PHE A 11 41.85 -54.07 27.43
N PRO A 12 43.06 -54.69 27.29
CA PRO A 12 44.17 -54.52 28.24
C PRO A 12 44.99 -53.24 27.94
N TYR A 13 45.27 -52.45 28.98
CA TYR A 13 46.05 -51.21 28.90
C TYR A 13 47.39 -51.29 29.64
N ASN A 14 48.44 -50.64 29.12
CA ASN A 14 49.69 -50.44 29.86
C ASN A 14 49.60 -49.25 30.84
N ALA A 15 50.62 -49.05 31.68
CA ALA A 15 50.64 -47.99 32.70
C ALA A 15 50.59 -46.54 32.15
N ASN A 16 50.73 -46.37 30.83
CA ASN A 16 50.63 -45.10 30.12
C ASN A 16 49.32 -44.94 29.33
N GLY A 17 48.41 -45.93 29.37
CA GLY A 17 47.11 -45.86 28.69
C GLY A 17 47.06 -46.37 27.25
N GLU A 18 48.05 -47.14 26.80
CA GLU A 18 48.09 -47.71 25.44
C GLU A 18 47.58 -49.18 25.40
N ILE A 19 46.87 -49.55 24.33
CA ILE A 19 46.29 -50.89 24.11
C ILE A 19 47.36 -51.86 23.59
N ARG A 20 47.47 -53.06 24.19
CA ARG A 20 48.43 -54.10 23.76
C ARG A 20 47.75 -55.39 23.32
N ILE A 21 48.13 -55.93 22.15
CA ILE A 21 47.95 -57.37 21.82
C ILE A 21 49.31 -58.05 21.98
N LEU A 22 49.39 -59.06 22.84
CA LEU A 22 50.57 -59.89 23.07
C LEU A 22 50.28 -61.31 22.57
N ILE A 23 51.08 -61.85 21.64
CA ILE A 23 50.95 -63.25 21.18
C ILE A 23 51.86 -64.14 22.04
N THR A 24 51.30 -65.08 22.80
CA THR A 24 52.09 -66.09 23.54
C THR A 24 51.46 -67.49 23.51
N GLY A 25 52.25 -68.50 23.09
CA GLY A 25 52.20 -69.91 23.54
C GLY A 25 51.07 -70.79 23.00
N GLY A 26 51.43 -71.82 22.22
CA GLY A 26 50.54 -72.80 21.59
C GLY A 26 49.97 -73.92 22.51
N PRO A 27 49.16 -74.84 21.94
CA PRO A 27 48.04 -75.50 22.62
C PRO A 27 48.29 -76.97 23.00
N THR A 28 47.39 -77.58 23.78
CA THR A 28 47.04 -79.00 23.55
C THR A 28 45.54 -79.26 23.81
N PRO A 29 44.94 -80.24 23.11
CA PRO A 29 43.54 -80.22 22.65
C PRO A 29 42.73 -81.28 23.43
N PRO A 30 41.69 -81.95 22.91
CA PRO A 30 40.55 -81.58 22.06
C PRO A 30 39.23 -81.99 22.75
N SER A 31 38.29 -81.09 23.01
CA SER A 31 36.85 -81.38 22.99
C SER A 31 36.08 -80.28 23.69
N GLY A 32 35.00 -79.85 23.04
CA GLY A 32 33.74 -79.49 23.68
C GLY A 32 33.76 -78.50 24.86
N THR A 33 33.21 -77.32 24.59
CA THR A 33 32.62 -76.35 25.53
C THR A 33 33.57 -75.41 26.29
N ILE A 34 33.37 -74.11 26.03
CA ILE A 34 34.00 -72.95 26.67
C ILE A 34 33.41 -72.77 28.08
N PRO A 35 34.21 -72.73 29.18
CA PRO A 35 33.71 -72.42 30.51
C PRO A 35 33.57 -70.92 30.79
N ALA A 36 32.60 -70.60 31.64
CA ALA A 36 32.01 -69.28 31.86
C ALA A 36 32.82 -68.27 32.73
N SER A 37 34.13 -68.41 32.92
CA SER A 37 34.98 -67.37 33.54
C SER A 37 36.49 -67.56 33.26
N PRO A 38 37.28 -66.48 33.11
CA PRO A 38 38.63 -66.51 32.52
C PRO A 38 39.74 -66.77 33.56
N PRO A 39 40.79 -67.56 33.24
CA PRO A 39 42.03 -67.63 34.03
C PRO A 39 43.12 -66.66 33.54
N SER A 40 44.08 -66.43 34.43
CA SER A 40 44.85 -65.20 34.59
C SER A 40 46.16 -65.06 33.81
N ASN A 41 46.43 -65.82 32.74
CA ASN A 41 47.59 -65.56 31.87
C ASN A 41 47.48 -66.28 30.51
N GLY A 42 47.25 -65.53 29.43
CA GLY A 42 47.29 -66.01 28.04
C GLY A 42 46.24 -65.31 27.18
N GLY A 43 46.64 -64.34 26.35
CA GLY A 43 45.72 -63.48 25.61
C GLY A 43 45.80 -63.64 24.08
N LEU A 44 44.63 -63.69 23.45
CA LEU A 44 44.35 -63.23 22.08
C LEU A 44 42.88 -62.82 22.06
N TYR A 45 42.58 -61.55 21.75
CA TYR A 45 41.21 -61.10 21.49
C TYR A 45 41.24 -60.07 20.36
N VAL A 46 40.69 -60.45 19.20
CA VAL A 46 40.22 -59.53 18.17
C VAL A 46 38.70 -59.55 18.29
N SER A 47 38.09 -58.47 18.77
CA SER A 47 36.63 -58.36 18.83
C SER A 47 36.06 -57.92 17.49
N MET A 48 34.95 -58.53 17.07
CA MET A 48 34.03 -57.94 16.10
C MET A 48 33.32 -56.75 16.76
N LEU A 49 33.22 -55.62 16.05
CA LEU A 49 32.40 -54.49 16.49
C LEU A 49 30.89 -54.85 16.38
N PRO A 50 30.04 -54.44 17.34
CA PRO A 50 28.59 -54.57 17.22
C PRO A 50 28.04 -53.66 16.10
N PRO A 51 26.89 -53.99 15.47
CA PRO A 51 26.36 -53.27 14.30
C PRO A 51 25.98 -51.79 14.50
N ASN A 52 26.01 -51.26 15.74
CA ASN A 52 25.33 -50.01 16.10
C ASN A 52 26.27 -48.93 16.70
N VAL A 53 27.57 -48.92 16.38
CA VAL A 53 28.49 -47.86 16.86
C VAL A 53 29.10 -47.12 15.67
N ALA A 54 28.81 -45.81 15.57
CA ALA A 54 29.30 -44.90 14.53
C ALA A 54 30.84 -44.75 14.55
N PRO A 55 31.50 -44.49 13.40
CA PRO A 55 32.94 -44.56 13.28
C PRO A 55 33.59 -43.29 13.81
N VAL A 56 34.32 -43.40 14.91
CA VAL A 56 35.26 -42.37 15.36
C VAL A 56 36.66 -42.87 15.00
N TYR A 57 37.28 -42.19 14.02
CA TYR A 57 38.69 -42.20 13.63
C TYR A 57 39.58 -43.27 14.30
N LEU A 58 39.82 -44.38 13.58
CA LEU A 58 40.63 -45.52 14.06
C LEU A 58 42.01 -45.58 13.39
N LYS A 59 42.70 -44.44 13.24
CA LYS A 59 44.05 -44.42 12.63
C LYS A 59 45.10 -45.17 13.47
N ASP A 60 44.88 -45.30 14.78
CA ASP A 60 45.92 -45.71 15.75
C ASP A 60 45.56 -46.89 16.67
N ARG A 61 44.52 -47.69 16.38
CA ARG A 61 43.91 -48.55 17.43
C ARG A 61 44.32 -50.01 17.54
N VAL A 62 45.07 -50.59 16.61
CA VAL A 62 45.75 -51.86 16.86
C VAL A 62 47.02 -51.87 16.02
N SER A 63 48.17 -52.06 16.66
CA SER A 63 49.37 -52.52 15.98
C SER A 63 49.59 -53.96 16.45
N VAL A 64 49.94 -54.83 15.53
CA VAL A 64 50.58 -56.09 15.90
C VAL A 64 51.96 -55.70 16.41
N GLU A 65 52.10 -55.50 17.72
CA GLU A 65 53.38 -55.24 18.38
C GLU A 65 54.17 -56.55 18.32
N TYR A 66 55.17 -56.60 17.44
CA TYR A 66 56.15 -57.68 17.46
C TYR A 66 57.02 -57.48 18.71
N VAL A 67 56.76 -58.28 19.74
CA VAL A 67 57.60 -58.37 20.93
C VAL A 67 58.60 -59.49 20.68
N PRO A 68 59.86 -59.19 20.25
CA PRO A 68 60.87 -60.23 20.09
C PRO A 68 61.03 -60.95 21.44
N GLY A 69 60.88 -62.28 21.41
CA GLY A 69 60.85 -63.09 22.61
C GLY A 69 62.09 -62.87 23.48
N LYS A 70 61.91 -62.34 24.69
CA LYS A 70 62.87 -62.59 25.77
C LYS A 70 62.67 -64.03 26.25
N GLY A 71 63.37 -64.99 25.64
CA GLY A 71 63.34 -66.41 26.02
C GLY A 71 62.68 -67.32 24.96
N ARG A 72 62.15 -68.49 25.38
CA ARG A 72 61.68 -69.61 24.53
C ARG A 72 60.39 -69.35 23.70
N GLN A 73 60.09 -68.12 23.30
CA GLN A 73 58.89 -67.82 22.50
C GLN A 73 59.21 -67.90 21.01
N PHE A 74 58.41 -68.69 20.28
CA PHE A 74 58.53 -68.98 18.85
C PHE A 74 57.14 -68.85 18.23
N THR A 75 57.03 -68.15 17.11
CA THR A 75 55.83 -67.87 16.33
C THR A 75 55.75 -68.88 15.18
N PRO A 76 54.85 -69.89 15.28
CA PRO A 76 54.68 -70.90 14.24
C PRO A 76 54.17 -70.29 12.93
N TYR A 77 54.68 -70.79 11.80
CA TYR A 77 54.20 -70.48 10.47
C TYR A 77 52.70 -70.74 10.31
N GLY A 78 52.17 -71.82 10.90
CA GLY A 78 50.73 -72.11 10.87
C GLY A 78 49.87 -71.00 11.51
N GLN A 79 50.39 -70.27 12.51
CA GLN A 79 49.68 -69.12 13.09
C GLN A 79 49.69 -67.91 12.14
N LEU A 80 50.80 -67.66 11.43
CA LEU A 80 50.88 -66.60 10.43
C LEU A 80 49.90 -66.86 9.28
N ALA A 81 49.86 -68.09 8.76
CA ALA A 81 48.95 -68.47 7.67
C ALA A 81 47.47 -68.34 8.06
N GLN A 82 47.12 -68.67 9.32
CA GLN A 82 45.76 -68.47 9.83
C GLN A 82 45.38 -66.99 9.93
N LEU A 83 46.30 -66.14 10.43
CA LEU A 83 46.08 -64.70 10.51
C LEU A 83 45.94 -64.06 9.13
N GLU A 84 46.76 -64.49 8.17
CA GLU A 84 46.67 -64.04 6.78
C GLU A 84 45.27 -64.31 6.20
N LYS A 85 44.78 -65.55 6.35
CA LYS A 85 43.44 -65.93 5.92
C LYS A 85 42.34 -65.08 6.59
N ILE A 86 42.44 -64.84 7.89
CA ILE A 86 41.46 -64.01 8.62
C ILE A 86 41.43 -62.59 8.05
N PHE A 87 42.58 -61.98 7.81
CA PHE A 87 42.63 -60.64 7.23
C PHE A 87 42.06 -60.61 5.81
N ASP A 88 42.37 -61.61 4.99
CA ASP A 88 41.85 -61.68 3.61
C ASP A 88 40.33 -61.85 3.59
N ASP A 89 39.78 -62.72 4.44
CA ASP A 89 38.34 -62.90 4.61
C ASP A 89 37.65 -61.60 5.09
N GLN A 90 38.27 -60.88 6.05
CA GLN A 90 37.74 -59.61 6.57
C GLN A 90 37.79 -58.48 5.52
N ILE A 91 38.88 -58.37 4.77
CA ILE A 91 39.03 -57.40 3.67
C ILE A 91 38.00 -57.69 2.58
N ALA A 92 37.81 -58.96 2.20
CA ALA A 92 36.79 -59.36 1.24
C ALA A 92 35.37 -58.99 1.72
N ALA A 93 35.06 -59.26 3.00
CA ALA A 93 33.78 -58.87 3.59
C ALA A 93 33.59 -57.35 3.66
N ALA A 94 34.66 -56.57 3.92
CA ALA A 94 34.61 -55.11 3.91
C ALA A 94 34.40 -54.54 2.50
N ARG A 95 35.07 -55.10 1.48
CA ARG A 95 34.84 -54.74 0.08
C ARG A 95 33.40 -55.02 -0.35
N ASN A 96 32.84 -56.15 0.05
CA ASN A 96 31.45 -56.51 -0.27
C ASN A 96 30.40 -55.56 0.36
N ARG A 97 30.75 -54.80 1.41
CA ARG A 97 29.88 -53.76 1.98
C ARG A 97 29.80 -52.50 1.08
N ILE A 98 30.75 -52.31 0.18
CA ILE A 98 30.78 -51.23 -0.81
C ILE A 98 30.09 -51.75 -2.07
N ALA A 99 28.77 -51.59 -2.15
CA ALA A 99 27.94 -52.18 -3.19
C ALA A 99 28.18 -51.62 -4.60
N GLU A 100 28.67 -50.39 -4.72
CA GLU A 100 28.91 -49.70 -5.99
C GLU A 100 30.31 -49.05 -5.99
N PRO A 101 31.02 -49.01 -7.15
CA PRO A 101 32.26 -48.25 -7.27
C PRO A 101 32.06 -46.78 -6.92
N VAL A 102 32.99 -46.23 -6.12
CA VAL A 102 32.94 -44.85 -5.60
C VAL A 102 32.81 -43.81 -6.71
N ASP A 103 33.45 -44.03 -7.86
CA ASP A 103 33.38 -43.11 -9.01
C ASP A 103 31.94 -42.92 -9.51
N ARG A 104 31.12 -43.98 -9.50
CA ARG A 104 29.70 -43.87 -9.91
C ARG A 104 28.88 -43.09 -8.89
N ILE A 105 29.19 -43.22 -7.61
CA ILE A 105 28.54 -42.45 -6.54
C ILE A 105 28.89 -40.96 -6.70
N ILE A 106 30.15 -40.64 -6.97
CA ILE A 106 30.60 -39.27 -7.25
C ILE A 106 29.88 -38.71 -8.48
N ASP A 107 29.73 -39.49 -9.56
CA ASP A 107 29.01 -39.05 -10.77
C ASP A 107 27.54 -38.75 -10.49
N ARG A 108 26.86 -39.58 -9.69
CA ARG A 108 25.48 -39.33 -9.23
C ARG A 108 25.38 -38.05 -8.43
N VAL A 109 26.29 -37.81 -7.49
CA VAL A 109 26.34 -36.58 -6.68
C VAL A 109 26.58 -35.35 -7.57
N ASN A 110 27.47 -35.44 -8.55
CA ASN A 110 27.71 -34.38 -9.52
C ASN A 110 26.48 -34.10 -10.41
N ALA A 111 25.64 -35.10 -10.68
CA ALA A 111 24.36 -34.88 -11.33
C ALA A 111 23.39 -34.08 -10.45
N VAL A 112 23.34 -34.34 -9.14
CA VAL A 112 22.52 -33.57 -8.18
C VAL A 112 22.97 -32.10 -8.14
N PHE A 113 24.28 -31.81 -8.12
CA PHE A 113 24.76 -30.42 -8.17
C PHE A 113 24.35 -29.69 -9.46
N ARG A 114 24.29 -30.40 -10.60
CA ARG A 114 23.81 -29.81 -11.87
C ARG A 114 22.34 -29.43 -11.83
N LEU A 115 21.50 -30.19 -11.12
CA LEU A 115 20.09 -29.86 -10.89
C LEU A 115 19.90 -28.58 -10.05
N VAL A 116 20.82 -28.25 -9.14
CA VAL A 116 20.74 -27.03 -8.32
C VAL A 116 20.94 -25.75 -9.14
N ASN A 117 21.75 -25.82 -10.21
CA ASN A 117 22.08 -24.67 -11.06
C ASN A 117 20.90 -24.13 -11.89
N THR A 118 19.73 -24.79 -11.86
CA THR A 118 18.53 -24.29 -12.52
C THR A 118 17.71 -23.42 -11.55
N HIS A 119 18.03 -22.13 -11.44
CA HIS A 119 17.19 -21.07 -10.82
C HIS A 119 16.84 -21.21 -9.31
N VAL A 120 17.14 -22.33 -8.64
CA VAL A 120 16.84 -22.58 -7.22
C VAL A 120 18.02 -22.27 -6.28
N GLY A 121 19.24 -22.14 -6.81
CA GLY A 121 20.49 -22.01 -6.04
C GLY A 121 20.60 -20.80 -5.10
N ASN A 122 19.67 -19.83 -5.16
CA ASN A 122 19.63 -18.69 -4.25
C ASN A 122 18.76 -18.93 -3.00
N ASP A 123 18.01 -20.04 -2.89
CA ASP A 123 17.23 -20.34 -1.69
C ASP A 123 18.16 -20.78 -0.53
N PRO A 124 18.08 -20.15 0.66
CA PRO A 124 18.95 -20.48 1.80
C PRO A 124 18.95 -21.96 2.19
N ARG A 125 17.82 -22.66 2.03
CA ARG A 125 17.70 -24.10 2.34
C ARG A 125 18.50 -24.95 1.35
N VAL A 126 18.46 -24.57 0.07
CA VAL A 126 19.22 -25.21 -1.01
C VAL A 126 20.71 -24.96 -0.80
N ILE A 127 21.11 -23.71 -0.54
CA ILE A 127 22.51 -23.33 -0.27
C ILE A 127 23.09 -24.14 0.91
N SER A 128 22.34 -24.22 2.01
CA SER A 128 22.77 -24.97 3.20
C SER A 128 22.96 -26.46 2.92
N SER A 129 21.98 -27.08 2.25
CA SER A 129 22.01 -28.51 1.93
C SER A 129 23.07 -28.85 0.88
N GLU A 130 23.28 -27.97 -0.10
CA GLU A 130 24.32 -28.10 -1.11
C GLU A 130 25.72 -28.06 -0.47
N LYS A 131 25.94 -27.14 0.47
CA LYS A 131 27.21 -27.04 1.21
C LYS A 131 27.52 -28.35 1.95
N LEU A 132 26.55 -28.91 2.67
CA LEU A 132 26.72 -30.17 3.40
C LEU A 132 27.06 -31.34 2.47
N LEU A 133 26.42 -31.41 1.29
CA LEU A 133 26.74 -32.43 0.29
C LEU A 133 28.14 -32.22 -0.32
N ARG A 134 28.57 -30.98 -0.56
CA ARG A 134 29.93 -30.68 -1.05
C ARG A 134 31.00 -31.14 -0.05
N GLU A 135 30.79 -30.88 1.24
CA GLU A 135 31.68 -31.33 2.31
C GLU A 135 31.74 -32.86 2.39
N ALA A 136 30.59 -33.54 2.31
CA ALA A 136 30.53 -35.01 2.32
C ALA A 136 31.20 -35.63 1.09
N ASN A 137 30.96 -35.07 -0.10
CA ASN A 137 31.56 -35.54 -1.34
C ASN A 137 33.09 -35.36 -1.35
N HIS A 138 33.59 -34.27 -0.76
CA HIS A 138 35.03 -34.10 -0.55
C HIS A 138 35.58 -35.16 0.42
N GLY A 139 34.87 -35.44 1.51
CA GLY A 139 35.20 -36.53 2.43
C GLY A 139 35.28 -37.90 1.74
N LEU A 140 34.37 -38.18 0.80
CA LEU A 140 34.36 -39.41 0.01
C LEU A 140 35.60 -39.53 -0.88
N GLN A 141 36.01 -38.45 -1.53
CA GLN A 141 37.24 -38.43 -2.34
C GLN A 141 38.49 -38.69 -1.50
N VAL A 142 38.57 -38.10 -0.30
CA VAL A 142 39.66 -38.31 0.65
C VAL A 142 39.68 -39.76 1.13
N ALA A 143 38.54 -40.32 1.54
CA ALA A 143 38.42 -41.70 1.98
C ALA A 143 38.78 -42.70 0.87
N ASN A 144 38.37 -42.44 -0.37
CA ASN A 144 38.75 -43.25 -1.54
C ASN A 144 40.25 -43.25 -1.80
N SER A 145 40.89 -42.08 -1.67
CA SER A 145 42.35 -41.95 -1.81
C SER A 145 43.08 -42.75 -0.72
N GLU A 146 42.56 -42.75 0.52
CA GLU A 146 43.15 -43.52 1.63
C GLU A 146 42.99 -45.03 1.47
N VAL A 147 41.88 -45.50 0.90
CA VAL A 147 41.71 -46.91 0.49
C VAL A 147 42.75 -47.28 -0.56
N GLN A 148 42.88 -46.50 -1.65
CA GLN A 148 43.85 -46.78 -2.72
C GLN A 148 45.30 -46.80 -2.21
N LEU A 149 45.68 -45.86 -1.34
CA LEU A 149 47.00 -45.83 -0.69
C LEU A 149 47.22 -47.05 0.20
N SER A 150 46.20 -47.45 0.97
CA SER A 150 46.26 -48.62 1.85
C SER A 150 46.35 -49.92 1.07
N GLU A 151 45.64 -50.05 -0.05
CA GLU A 151 45.75 -51.18 -0.97
C GLU A 151 47.16 -51.29 -1.56
N GLY A 152 47.74 -50.17 -2.02
CA GLY A 152 49.13 -50.14 -2.49
C GLY A 152 50.13 -50.57 -1.42
N ASN A 153 49.94 -50.12 -0.17
CA ASN A 153 50.79 -50.49 0.95
C ASN A 153 50.65 -51.99 1.32
N VAL A 154 49.44 -52.55 1.28
CA VAL A 154 49.22 -54.00 1.48
C VAL A 154 49.98 -54.80 0.43
N SER A 155 49.83 -54.46 -0.85
CA SER A 155 50.54 -55.14 -1.95
C SER A 155 52.06 -55.08 -1.75
N GLN A 156 52.60 -53.89 -1.44
CA GLN A 156 54.03 -53.70 -1.21
C GLN A 156 54.56 -54.51 -0.01
N LYS A 157 53.81 -54.54 1.10
CA LYS A 157 54.21 -55.27 2.31
C LYS A 157 54.06 -56.77 2.16
N HIS A 158 53.04 -57.24 1.43
CA HIS A 158 52.87 -58.64 1.08
C HIS A 158 54.04 -59.14 0.21
N GLU A 159 54.41 -58.41 -0.85
CA GLU A 159 55.57 -58.75 -1.68
C GLU A 159 56.88 -58.78 -0.87
N ALA A 160 57.06 -57.84 0.06
CA ALA A 160 58.22 -57.81 0.94
C ALA A 160 58.24 -59.00 1.92
N ALA A 161 57.10 -59.39 2.48
CA ALA A 161 56.98 -60.53 3.39
C ALA A 161 57.21 -61.87 2.65
N GLU A 162 56.67 -62.02 1.44
CA GLU A 162 56.90 -63.20 0.59
C GLU A 162 58.37 -63.32 0.18
N LYS A 163 58.99 -62.21 -0.23
CA LYS A 163 60.42 -62.18 -0.53
C LYS A 163 61.26 -62.58 0.68
N ALA A 164 60.96 -62.00 1.85
CA ALA A 164 61.67 -62.30 3.08
C ALA A 164 61.54 -63.77 3.49
N LEU A 165 60.35 -64.36 3.37
CA LEU A 165 60.12 -65.78 3.60
C LEU A 165 60.95 -66.65 2.64
N ASN A 166 60.98 -66.32 1.34
CA ASN A 166 61.74 -67.05 0.34
C ASN A 166 63.26 -66.95 0.55
N ASP A 167 63.76 -65.81 1.04
CA ASP A 167 65.18 -65.62 1.39
C ASP A 167 65.59 -66.40 2.67
N VAL A 168 64.64 -66.64 3.58
CA VAL A 168 64.84 -67.36 4.85
C VAL A 168 64.82 -68.89 4.64
N LYS A 169 63.94 -69.40 3.77
CA LYS A 169 63.79 -70.84 3.49
C LYS A 169 65.10 -71.61 3.28
N PRO A 170 66.04 -71.20 2.40
CA PRO A 170 67.29 -71.93 2.18
C PRO A 170 68.24 -71.88 3.38
N LYS A 171 68.24 -70.77 4.14
CA LYS A 171 69.13 -70.59 5.30
C LYS A 171 68.74 -71.42 6.50
N LEU A 172 67.45 -71.76 6.61
CA LEU A 172 66.90 -72.57 7.69
C LEU A 172 66.70 -74.05 7.31
N GLY A 173 67.14 -74.47 6.12
CA GLY A 173 66.96 -75.85 5.65
C GLY A 173 65.50 -76.21 5.32
N LEU A 174 64.65 -75.21 5.07
CA LEU A 174 63.24 -75.38 4.71
C LEU A 174 63.02 -75.54 3.19
N SER A 175 64.10 -75.62 2.41
CA SER A 175 64.01 -75.79 0.96
C SER A 175 63.52 -77.19 0.61
N GLY A 176 62.43 -77.28 -0.15
CA GLY A 176 61.79 -78.55 -0.52
C GLY A 176 61.00 -79.21 0.62
N VAL A 177 60.77 -78.49 1.71
CA VAL A 177 59.89 -78.90 2.81
C VAL A 177 58.51 -78.30 2.56
N GLU A 178 57.46 -79.08 2.81
CA GLU A 178 56.08 -78.59 2.74
C GLU A 178 55.81 -77.58 3.87
N PRO A 179 55.03 -76.50 3.63
CA PRO A 179 54.79 -75.46 4.64
C PRO A 179 54.18 -75.99 5.96
N GLU A 180 53.46 -77.11 5.91
CA GLU A 180 52.88 -77.78 7.07
C GLU A 180 53.95 -78.36 8.04
N ASP A 181 55.14 -78.67 7.53
CA ASP A 181 56.26 -79.25 8.29
C ASP A 181 57.25 -78.18 8.81
N TYR A 182 57.09 -76.90 8.42
CA TYR A 182 57.98 -75.82 8.84
C TYR A 182 58.09 -75.71 10.35
N ASP A 183 56.95 -75.78 11.05
CA ASP A 183 56.91 -75.65 12.50
C ASP A 183 57.61 -76.81 13.22
N ALA A 184 57.49 -78.02 12.69
CA ALA A 184 58.15 -79.20 13.24
C ALA A 184 59.69 -79.09 13.10
N LEU A 185 60.19 -78.61 11.96
CA LEU A 185 61.62 -78.43 11.71
C LEU A 185 62.22 -77.28 12.52
N LEU A 186 61.53 -76.13 12.56
CA LEU A 186 61.95 -74.96 13.36
C LEU A 186 61.94 -75.26 14.88
N THR A 187 61.12 -76.22 15.31
CA THR A 187 61.04 -76.66 16.71
C THR A 187 62.06 -77.76 17.06
N ARG A 188 62.34 -78.71 16.15
CA ARG A 188 63.14 -79.92 16.39
C ARG A 188 64.63 -79.80 16.02
N ALA A 189 65.01 -78.95 15.07
CA ALA A 189 66.33 -78.97 14.43
C ALA A 189 67.26 -77.79 14.74
N LEU A 190 66.85 -76.78 15.52
CA LEU A 190 67.58 -75.51 15.61
C LEU A 190 67.76 -74.99 17.04
N GLU A 191 69.03 -74.78 17.42
CA GLU A 191 69.47 -74.01 18.58
C GLU A 191 68.82 -72.59 18.60
N PRO A 192 68.81 -71.87 19.76
CA PRO A 192 68.15 -70.56 19.92
C PRO A 192 68.38 -69.51 18.82
N VAL A 193 69.48 -69.64 18.08
CA VAL A 193 69.90 -68.76 16.98
C VAL A 193 68.92 -68.78 15.81
N SER A 194 68.45 -69.94 15.36
CA SER A 194 67.66 -70.01 14.12
C SER A 194 66.19 -69.67 14.34
N ARG A 195 65.68 -69.84 15.57
CA ARG A 195 64.39 -69.26 15.97
C ARG A 195 64.45 -67.74 15.97
N SER A 196 65.51 -67.17 16.54
CA SER A 196 65.73 -65.72 16.49
C SER A 196 65.84 -65.20 15.05
N TYR A 197 66.45 -66.00 14.15
CA TYR A 197 66.51 -65.70 12.72
C TYR A 197 65.14 -65.74 12.03
N TRP A 198 64.31 -66.74 12.32
CA TRP A 198 62.93 -66.83 11.81
C TRP A 198 62.08 -65.63 12.27
N GLU A 199 62.14 -65.29 13.56
CA GLU A 199 61.37 -64.18 14.11
C GLU A 199 61.79 -62.83 13.49
N GLU A 200 63.10 -62.56 13.38
CA GLU A 200 63.58 -61.28 12.86
C GLU A 200 63.38 -61.13 11.34
N TYR A 201 63.55 -62.21 10.56
CA TYR A 201 63.60 -62.12 9.10
C TYR A 201 62.37 -62.67 8.37
N SER A 202 61.48 -63.41 9.04
CA SER A 202 60.24 -63.92 8.43
C SER A 202 59.00 -63.36 9.14
N VAL A 203 58.95 -63.46 10.47
CA VAL A 203 57.78 -63.03 11.26
C VAL A 203 57.61 -61.51 11.22
N LYS A 204 58.68 -60.74 11.44
CA LYS A 204 58.61 -59.27 11.48
C LYS A 204 58.12 -58.64 10.16
N PRO A 205 58.62 -59.02 8.96
CA PRO A 205 58.02 -58.58 7.69
C PRO A 205 56.55 -58.96 7.53
N ARG A 206 56.14 -60.15 7.99
CA ARG A 206 54.75 -60.60 7.95
C ARG A 206 53.84 -59.81 8.89
N VAL A 207 54.36 -59.40 10.05
CA VAL A 207 53.69 -58.50 10.98
C VAL A 207 53.47 -57.12 10.35
N GLU A 208 54.43 -56.60 9.58
CA GLU A 208 54.26 -55.35 8.84
C GLU A 208 53.17 -55.44 7.76
N GLU A 209 53.04 -56.59 7.09
CA GLU A 209 51.93 -56.87 6.17
C GLU A 209 50.59 -56.86 6.89
N PHE A 210 50.46 -57.55 8.04
CA PHE A 210 49.22 -57.56 8.82
C PHE A 210 48.82 -56.16 9.30
N ASN A 211 49.80 -55.35 9.73
CA ASN A 211 49.57 -53.95 10.07
C ASN A 211 49.06 -53.13 8.85
N ALA A 212 49.55 -53.42 7.65
CA ALA A 212 49.04 -52.80 6.42
C ALA A 212 47.61 -53.27 6.10
N LYS A 213 47.31 -54.58 6.20
CA LYS A 213 45.98 -55.16 5.98
C LYS A 213 44.94 -54.58 6.94
N GLN A 214 45.33 -54.33 8.17
CA GLN A 214 44.47 -53.71 9.16
C GLN A 214 44.16 -52.24 8.85
N ARG A 215 45.14 -51.47 8.37
CA ARG A 215 44.91 -50.10 7.90
C ARG A 215 43.94 -50.07 6.71
N LEU A 216 44.08 -51.02 5.78
CA LEU A 216 43.14 -51.16 4.67
C LEU A 216 41.72 -51.47 5.16
N LEU A 217 41.57 -52.38 6.13
CA LEU A 217 40.26 -52.69 6.72
C LEU A 217 39.60 -51.43 7.33
N ALA A 218 40.37 -50.63 8.07
CA ALA A 218 39.88 -49.37 8.64
C ALA A 218 39.49 -48.34 7.56
N ALA A 219 40.26 -48.25 6.47
CA ALA A 219 39.94 -47.38 5.34
C ALA A 219 38.65 -47.83 4.62
N LEU A 220 38.45 -49.14 4.42
CA LEU A 220 37.25 -49.72 3.82
C LEU A 220 36.00 -49.53 4.69
N ASP A 221 36.13 -49.63 6.01
CA ASP A 221 35.02 -49.36 6.92
C ASP A 221 34.66 -47.86 6.95
N ASN A 222 35.67 -46.98 6.93
CA ASN A 222 35.45 -45.53 6.89
C ASN A 222 34.73 -45.10 5.61
N ILE A 223 35.18 -45.57 4.45
CA ILE A 223 34.57 -45.19 3.17
C ILE A 223 33.11 -45.67 3.07
N ALA A 224 32.78 -46.85 3.63
CA ALA A 224 31.41 -47.35 3.64
C ALA A 224 30.45 -46.41 4.40
N VAL A 225 30.88 -45.83 5.51
CA VAL A 225 30.07 -44.85 6.26
C VAL A 225 29.98 -43.52 5.53
N VAL A 226 31.07 -43.06 4.92
CA VAL A 226 31.08 -41.81 4.14
C VAL A 226 30.15 -41.92 2.93
N ILE A 227 30.07 -43.09 2.28
CA ILE A 227 29.10 -43.35 1.21
C ILE A 227 27.67 -43.15 1.70
N GLN A 228 27.30 -43.72 2.85
CA GLN A 228 25.95 -43.57 3.41
C GLN A 228 25.61 -42.10 3.72
N ASP A 229 26.57 -41.34 4.26
CA ASP A 229 26.40 -39.92 4.55
C ASP A 229 26.21 -39.09 3.26
N VAL A 230 27.00 -39.37 2.21
CA VAL A 230 26.87 -38.73 0.90
C VAL A 230 25.50 -39.03 0.27
N GLU A 231 25.06 -40.28 0.28
CA GLU A 231 23.76 -40.66 -0.29
C GLU A 231 22.59 -40.01 0.45
N SER A 232 22.64 -39.98 1.78
CA SER A 232 21.64 -39.31 2.62
C SER A 232 21.55 -37.81 2.33
N LYS A 233 22.69 -37.12 2.24
CA LYS A 233 22.75 -35.69 1.91
C LYS A 233 22.33 -35.39 0.48
N ALA A 234 22.62 -36.29 -0.47
CA ALA A 234 22.17 -36.17 -1.85
C ALA A 234 20.65 -36.29 -1.98
N SER A 235 20.03 -37.22 -1.25
CA SER A 235 18.57 -37.33 -1.16
C SER A 235 17.96 -36.08 -0.56
N THR A 236 18.51 -35.60 0.57
CA THR A 236 18.03 -34.40 1.26
C THR A 236 18.05 -33.18 0.35
N LEU A 237 19.15 -32.94 -0.39
CA LEU A 237 19.24 -31.83 -1.33
C LEU A 237 18.20 -31.94 -2.46
N THR A 238 17.97 -33.15 -2.97
CA THR A 238 16.96 -33.40 -4.01
C THR A 238 15.55 -33.05 -3.51
N ASP A 239 15.20 -33.46 -2.28
CA ASP A 239 13.90 -33.17 -1.69
C ASP A 239 13.70 -31.66 -1.45
N VAL A 240 14.72 -30.98 -0.95
CA VAL A 240 14.70 -29.52 -0.74
C VAL A 240 14.50 -28.79 -2.07
N VAL A 241 15.22 -29.18 -3.13
CA VAL A 241 15.08 -28.58 -4.47
C VAL A 241 13.65 -28.76 -5.00
N ASN A 242 13.09 -29.96 -4.88
CA ASN A 242 11.72 -30.25 -5.32
C ASN A 242 10.67 -29.44 -4.54
N GLN A 243 10.85 -29.31 -3.22
CA GLN A 243 9.97 -28.51 -2.38
C GLN A 243 9.99 -27.03 -2.77
N VAL A 244 11.17 -26.44 -2.94
CA VAL A 244 11.29 -25.02 -3.31
C VAL A 244 10.66 -24.75 -4.68
N ASN A 245 10.85 -25.65 -5.64
CA ASN A 245 10.24 -25.52 -6.97
C ASN A 245 8.70 -25.53 -6.90
N LYS A 246 8.13 -26.40 -6.06
CA LYS A 246 6.68 -26.45 -5.83
C LYS A 246 6.16 -25.17 -5.19
N GLU A 247 6.81 -24.71 -4.10
CA GLU A 247 6.42 -23.49 -3.40
C GLU A 247 6.44 -22.26 -4.32
N ARG A 248 7.43 -22.16 -5.21
CA ARG A 248 7.51 -21.06 -6.20
C ARG A 248 6.39 -21.13 -7.24
N ALA A 249 6.08 -22.31 -7.78
CA ALA A 249 4.97 -22.48 -8.72
C ALA A 249 3.61 -22.12 -8.07
N ASP A 250 3.40 -22.52 -6.82
CA ASP A 250 2.21 -22.18 -6.05
C ASP A 250 2.13 -20.67 -5.76
N ALA A 251 3.26 -20.02 -5.49
CA ALA A 251 3.32 -18.57 -5.28
C ALA A 251 3.02 -17.78 -6.58
N GLU A 252 3.58 -18.19 -7.72
CA GLU A 252 3.33 -17.56 -9.02
C GLU A 252 1.86 -17.67 -9.46
N THR A 253 1.24 -18.84 -9.26
CA THR A 253 -0.18 -19.04 -9.57
C THR A 253 -1.08 -18.20 -8.67
N LYS A 254 -0.79 -18.13 -7.37
CA LYS A 254 -1.51 -17.26 -6.44
C LYS A 254 -1.37 -15.78 -6.80
N ALA A 255 -0.16 -15.33 -7.16
CA ALA A 255 0.07 -13.93 -7.55
C ALA A 255 -0.73 -13.55 -8.80
N LYS A 256 -0.76 -14.41 -9.83
CA LYS A 256 -1.58 -14.20 -11.03
C LYS A 256 -3.08 -14.13 -10.71
N ALA A 257 -3.58 -15.05 -9.87
CA ALA A 257 -4.97 -15.04 -9.45
C ALA A 257 -5.35 -13.78 -8.64
N GLU A 258 -4.47 -13.30 -7.76
CA GLU A 258 -4.68 -12.05 -7.01
C GLU A 258 -4.68 -10.82 -7.93
N GLU A 259 -3.82 -10.79 -8.95
CA GLU A 259 -3.77 -9.71 -9.94
C GLU A 259 -5.04 -9.68 -10.81
N GLU A 260 -5.48 -10.84 -11.31
CA GLU A 260 -6.75 -10.97 -12.05
C GLU A 260 -7.96 -10.58 -11.19
N ALA A 261 -7.99 -11.00 -9.91
CA ALA A 261 -9.05 -10.62 -8.99
C ALA A 261 -9.08 -9.11 -8.71
N LYS A 262 -7.91 -8.48 -8.55
CA LYS A 262 -7.80 -7.01 -8.41
C LYS A 262 -8.26 -6.29 -9.68
N ALA A 263 -7.87 -6.74 -10.85
CA ALA A 263 -8.31 -6.16 -12.13
C ALA A 263 -9.83 -6.31 -12.32
N LYS A 264 -10.40 -7.46 -11.94
CA LYS A 264 -11.85 -7.67 -11.96
C LYS A 264 -12.58 -6.77 -10.96
N ALA A 265 -12.07 -6.65 -9.73
CA ALA A 265 -12.66 -5.76 -8.73
C ALA A 265 -12.60 -4.28 -9.16
N GLU A 266 -11.51 -3.85 -9.79
CA GLU A 266 -11.35 -2.49 -10.30
C GLU A 266 -12.32 -2.20 -11.45
N THR A 267 -12.48 -3.14 -12.39
CA THR A 267 -13.45 -3.00 -13.49
C THR A 267 -14.89 -2.97 -13.01
N GLU A 268 -15.26 -3.82 -12.05
CA GLU A 268 -16.58 -3.78 -11.40
C GLU A 268 -16.82 -2.46 -10.64
N ALA A 269 -15.80 -1.94 -9.94
CA ALA A 269 -15.88 -0.65 -9.26
C ALA A 269 -16.08 0.50 -10.26
N ARG A 270 -15.30 0.54 -11.35
CA ARG A 270 -15.44 1.54 -12.42
C ARG A 270 -16.83 1.49 -13.07
N ALA A 271 -17.38 0.30 -13.29
CA ALA A 271 -18.72 0.13 -13.83
C ALA A 271 -19.81 0.70 -12.89
N LYS A 272 -19.71 0.40 -11.58
CA LYS A 272 -20.62 0.97 -10.57
C LYS A 272 -20.52 2.49 -10.49
N THR A 273 -19.31 3.04 -10.51
CA THR A 273 -19.10 4.50 -10.55
C THR A 273 -19.75 5.12 -11.79
N ALA A 274 -19.56 4.53 -12.97
CA ALA A 274 -20.15 5.02 -14.22
C ALA A 274 -21.68 4.98 -14.22
N GLU A 275 -22.27 3.92 -13.66
CA GLU A 275 -23.72 3.80 -13.49
C GLU A 275 -24.26 4.89 -12.55
N LEU A 276 -23.60 5.11 -11.40
CA LEU A 276 -23.98 6.14 -10.44
C LEU A 276 -23.90 7.55 -11.05
N MET A 277 -22.83 7.85 -11.79
CA MET A 277 -22.69 9.13 -12.50
C MET A 277 -23.80 9.34 -13.53
N THR A 278 -24.17 8.27 -14.26
CA THR A 278 -25.27 8.32 -15.24
C THR A 278 -26.61 8.62 -14.56
N LYS A 279 -26.92 7.94 -13.45
CA LYS A 279 -28.13 8.19 -12.66
C LYS A 279 -28.20 9.62 -12.11
N ALA A 280 -27.06 10.15 -11.70
CA ALA A 280 -26.94 11.52 -11.21
C ALA A 280 -26.96 12.57 -12.34
N GLY A 281 -26.86 12.16 -13.61
CA GLY A 281 -26.76 13.07 -14.76
C GLY A 281 -25.42 13.82 -14.81
N VAL A 282 -24.37 13.23 -14.25
CA VAL A 282 -23.03 13.82 -14.15
C VAL A 282 -22.14 13.26 -15.24
N LYS A 283 -21.44 14.13 -15.97
CA LYS A 283 -20.42 13.74 -16.94
C LYS A 283 -19.02 13.86 -16.32
N PRO A 284 -18.08 12.98 -16.67
CA PRO A 284 -16.69 13.13 -16.24
C PRO A 284 -16.08 14.43 -16.79
N THR A 285 -15.03 14.90 -16.13
CA THR A 285 -14.22 16.03 -16.60
C THR A 285 -13.65 15.69 -17.97
N PRO A 286 -13.85 16.52 -19.01
CA PRO A 286 -13.33 16.23 -20.34
C PRO A 286 -11.82 16.45 -20.38
N VAL A 287 -11.16 15.85 -21.38
CA VAL A 287 -9.80 16.24 -21.76
C VAL A 287 -9.91 17.53 -22.57
N TYR A 288 -9.26 18.60 -22.12
CA TYR A 288 -9.37 19.90 -22.78
C TYR A 288 -8.27 20.10 -23.83
N THR A 289 -8.69 20.50 -25.03
CA THR A 289 -7.76 21.02 -26.05
C THR A 289 -7.46 22.51 -25.79
N PRO A 290 -6.36 23.07 -26.34
CA PRO A 290 -6.07 24.50 -26.24
C PRO A 290 -7.22 25.40 -26.73
N GLU A 291 -7.93 25.01 -27.79
CA GLU A 291 -9.09 25.74 -28.32
C GLU A 291 -10.27 25.70 -27.35
N MET A 292 -10.55 24.54 -26.75
CA MET A 292 -11.59 24.40 -25.73
C MET A 292 -11.28 25.28 -24.52
N VAL A 293 -10.04 25.25 -24.01
CA VAL A 293 -9.60 26.12 -22.89
C VAL A 293 -9.81 27.58 -23.23
N LYS A 294 -9.41 28.02 -24.44
CA LYS A 294 -9.61 29.41 -24.87
C LYS A 294 -11.09 29.80 -24.89
N SER A 295 -11.96 28.94 -25.42
CA SER A 295 -13.40 29.20 -25.47
C SER A 295 -14.06 29.18 -24.09
N ALA A 296 -13.65 28.25 -23.24
CA ALA A 296 -14.07 28.17 -21.84
C ALA A 296 -13.66 29.42 -21.07
N GLN A 297 -12.40 29.86 -21.19
CA GLN A 297 -11.89 31.04 -20.50
C GLN A 297 -12.67 32.30 -20.88
N ALA A 298 -12.99 32.47 -22.17
CA ALA A 298 -13.81 33.59 -22.64
C ALA A 298 -15.23 33.56 -22.04
N SER A 299 -15.80 32.36 -21.87
CA SER A 299 -17.14 32.19 -21.28
C SER A 299 -17.15 32.46 -19.77
N LEU A 300 -16.12 31.99 -19.05
CA LEU A 300 -15.96 32.20 -17.61
C LEU A 300 -15.66 33.66 -17.27
N ALA A 301 -14.99 34.39 -18.16
CA ALA A 301 -14.65 35.81 -17.98
C ALA A 301 -15.73 36.78 -18.49
N ALA A 302 -16.84 36.28 -19.04
CA ALA A 302 -17.90 37.14 -19.55
C ALA A 302 -18.57 37.94 -18.43
N VAL A 303 -18.87 39.21 -18.69
CA VAL A 303 -19.56 40.08 -17.74
C VAL A 303 -20.95 39.51 -17.44
N GLY A 304 -21.31 39.37 -16.16
CA GLY A 304 -22.57 38.77 -15.75
C GLY A 304 -22.56 37.24 -15.70
N ALA A 305 -21.43 36.59 -15.99
CA ALA A 305 -21.32 35.13 -15.90
C ALA A 305 -21.48 34.66 -14.45
N MET A 306 -22.44 33.77 -14.23
CA MET A 306 -22.62 33.07 -12.97
C MET A 306 -21.91 31.73 -13.05
N VAL A 307 -20.88 31.54 -12.23
CA VAL A 307 -19.99 30.39 -12.30
C VAL A 307 -19.99 29.59 -11.00
N LEU A 308 -19.95 28.27 -11.10
CA LEU A 308 -19.62 27.32 -10.04
C LEU A 308 -18.42 26.46 -10.48
N ASN A 309 -17.66 25.95 -9.52
CA ASN A 309 -16.60 24.97 -9.76
C ASN A 309 -17.05 23.57 -9.32
N ARG A 310 -16.38 22.54 -9.84
CA ARG A 310 -16.34 21.24 -9.18
C ARG A 310 -15.42 21.33 -7.97
N ALA A 311 -15.99 21.70 -6.82
CA ALA A 311 -15.26 21.86 -5.55
C ALA A 311 -15.82 20.89 -4.50
N PRO A 312 -15.38 19.63 -4.48
CA PRO A 312 -16.03 18.62 -3.67
C PRO A 312 -15.78 18.79 -2.17
N GLY A 313 -16.85 18.70 -1.37
CA GLY A 313 -16.80 18.97 0.07
C GLY A 313 -16.51 20.43 0.46
N MET A 314 -16.56 21.37 -0.49
CA MET A 314 -16.23 22.78 -0.28
C MET A 314 -17.47 23.67 -0.41
N LEU A 315 -17.39 24.88 0.14
CA LEU A 315 -18.40 25.91 -0.03
C LEU A 315 -17.95 26.89 -1.12
N GLN A 316 -18.91 27.39 -1.90
CA GLN A 316 -18.63 28.25 -3.04
C GLN A 316 -19.53 29.48 -3.03
N LEU A 317 -18.91 30.64 -3.23
CA LEU A 317 -19.57 31.94 -3.26
C LEU A 317 -19.22 32.60 -4.61
N SER A 318 -20.23 32.98 -5.37
CA SER A 318 -20.02 33.58 -6.69
C SER A 318 -20.59 34.98 -6.76
N THR A 319 -19.87 35.89 -7.40
CA THR A 319 -20.35 37.23 -7.76
C THR A 319 -20.62 37.28 -9.27
N ALA A 320 -21.43 38.25 -9.74
CA ALA A 320 -21.79 38.33 -11.16
C ALA A 320 -20.64 38.83 -12.08
N ALA A 321 -19.46 39.16 -11.54
CA ALA A 321 -18.34 39.68 -12.34
C ALA A 321 -16.93 39.51 -11.74
N GLU A 322 -16.78 39.15 -10.46
CA GLU A 322 -15.48 39.05 -9.78
C GLU A 322 -15.06 37.62 -9.44
N GLY A 323 -15.75 36.63 -10.02
CA GLY A 323 -15.36 35.23 -9.95
C GLY A 323 -15.94 34.48 -8.76
N VAL A 324 -15.29 33.37 -8.42
CA VAL A 324 -15.76 32.41 -7.40
C VAL A 324 -14.77 32.37 -6.25
N LEU A 325 -15.27 32.58 -5.03
CA LEU A 325 -14.56 32.30 -3.79
C LEU A 325 -14.90 30.87 -3.38
N THR A 326 -13.89 29.99 -3.37
CA THR A 326 -13.99 28.63 -2.84
C THR A 326 -13.30 28.62 -1.48
N THR A 327 -14.00 28.22 -0.41
CA THR A 327 -13.49 28.31 0.97
C THR A 327 -12.29 27.37 1.19
N THR A 328 -11.37 27.71 2.09
CA THR A 328 -10.38 26.75 2.61
C THR A 328 -11.05 25.69 3.50
N SER A 329 -10.41 24.54 3.73
CA SER A 329 -10.99 23.42 4.49
C SER A 329 -11.45 23.79 5.91
N GLU A 330 -10.72 24.65 6.61
CA GLU A 330 -11.06 25.10 7.97
C GLU A 330 -12.29 26.02 7.99
N LEU A 331 -12.34 27.01 7.10
CA LEU A 331 -13.49 27.90 6.97
C LEU A 331 -14.72 27.15 6.45
N ALA A 332 -14.52 26.20 5.52
CA ALA A 332 -15.56 25.30 5.03
C ALA A 332 -16.21 24.51 6.16
N GLY A 333 -15.40 23.95 7.07
CA GLY A 333 -15.89 23.19 8.22
C GLY A 333 -16.73 24.04 9.19
N SER A 334 -16.28 25.26 9.53
CA SER A 334 -17.02 26.10 10.48
C SER A 334 -18.38 26.53 9.93
N ILE A 335 -18.42 26.99 8.67
CA ILE A 335 -19.66 27.44 8.01
C ILE A 335 -20.58 26.24 7.75
N ALA A 336 -20.07 25.09 7.30
CA ALA A 336 -20.87 23.88 7.14
C ALA A 336 -21.53 23.46 8.46
N GLY A 337 -20.79 23.55 9.57
CA GLY A 337 -21.32 23.34 10.91
C GLY A 337 -22.41 24.34 11.29
N ALA A 338 -22.26 25.63 10.96
CA ALA A 338 -23.27 26.64 11.21
C ALA A 338 -24.56 26.40 10.40
N VAL A 339 -24.42 26.04 9.12
CA VAL A 339 -25.55 25.68 8.24
C VAL A 339 -26.30 24.47 8.81
N TRP A 340 -25.59 23.38 9.16
CA TRP A 340 -26.21 22.19 9.74
C TRP A 340 -26.93 22.50 11.06
N ARG A 341 -26.29 23.22 11.99
CA ARG A 341 -26.91 23.61 13.27
C ARG A 341 -28.14 24.48 13.06
N GLY A 342 -28.08 25.45 12.13
CA GLY A 342 -29.23 26.28 11.74
C GLY A 342 -30.37 25.46 11.16
N ALA A 343 -30.05 24.50 10.28
CA ALA A 343 -31.03 23.62 9.65
C ALA A 343 -31.75 22.73 10.68
N ILE A 344 -31.00 22.11 11.61
CA ILE A 344 -31.55 21.30 12.70
C ILE A 344 -32.44 22.14 13.61
N ALA A 345 -31.95 23.29 14.09
CA ALA A 345 -32.70 24.16 15.00
C ALA A 345 -34.05 24.60 14.40
N LEU A 346 -34.06 24.94 13.11
CA LEU A 346 -35.28 25.31 12.40
C LEU A 346 -36.19 24.11 12.11
N ALA A 347 -35.62 22.96 11.74
CA ALA A 347 -36.39 21.73 11.51
C ALA A 347 -37.16 21.33 12.77
N GLU A 348 -36.57 21.54 13.95
CA GLU A 348 -37.13 21.16 15.26
C GLU A 348 -37.92 22.28 15.95
N ALA A 349 -37.81 23.52 15.48
CA ALA A 349 -38.55 24.65 16.02
C ALA A 349 -40.07 24.41 16.00
N ALA A 350 -40.71 24.57 17.16
CA ALA A 350 -42.15 24.48 17.32
C ALA A 350 -42.86 25.55 16.47
N THR A 351 -43.98 25.18 15.86
CA THR A 351 -44.73 26.05 14.95
C THR A 351 -45.48 27.12 15.73
N VAL A 352 -45.09 28.39 15.62
CA VAL A 352 -45.87 29.51 16.18
C VAL A 352 -46.82 30.01 15.10
N SER A 353 -48.13 29.87 15.29
CA SER A 353 -49.15 30.25 14.31
C SER A 353 -49.36 31.77 14.30
N THR A 354 -48.59 32.49 13.48
CA THR A 354 -48.96 33.84 13.06
C THR A 354 -48.98 33.89 11.54
N ALA A 355 -50.15 34.23 10.97
CA ALA A 355 -50.30 34.34 9.52
C ALA A 355 -49.34 35.41 8.99
N GLY A 356 -48.45 35.04 8.06
CA GLY A 356 -47.55 35.96 7.34
C GLY A 356 -46.07 35.98 7.77
N ALA A 357 -45.68 35.25 8.82
CA ALA A 357 -44.26 35.11 9.21
C ALA A 357 -43.81 33.64 9.21
N THR A 358 -42.55 33.39 8.87
CA THR A 358 -41.87 32.10 9.07
C THR A 358 -40.76 32.22 10.12
N VAL A 359 -40.15 31.09 10.49
CA VAL A 359 -38.99 31.06 11.39
C VAL A 359 -37.71 31.04 10.55
N SER A 360 -36.75 31.90 10.88
CA SER A 360 -35.44 31.98 10.21
C SER A 360 -34.28 31.91 11.18
N ALA A 361 -33.11 31.48 10.72
CA ALA A 361 -31.86 31.49 11.47
C ALA A 361 -30.73 32.10 10.63
N LEU A 362 -30.01 33.07 11.18
CA LEU A 362 -28.80 33.63 10.58
C LEU A 362 -27.66 32.62 10.74
N VAL A 363 -27.01 32.25 9.64
CA VAL A 363 -25.89 31.28 9.66
C VAL A 363 -24.56 31.92 9.30
N MET A 364 -24.55 32.94 8.45
CA MET A 364 -23.33 33.68 8.10
C MET A 364 -23.59 35.06 7.53
N GLY A 365 -22.57 35.92 7.58
CA GLY A 365 -22.54 37.24 6.97
C GLY A 365 -21.31 37.46 6.10
N PHE A 366 -21.42 38.40 5.17
CA PHE A 366 -20.37 38.79 4.25
C PHE A 366 -19.87 40.21 4.57
N TRP A 367 -18.54 40.41 4.51
CA TRP A 367 -17.89 41.70 4.69
C TRP A 367 -16.98 41.99 3.49
N PRO A 368 -17.40 42.87 2.56
CA PRO A 368 -16.53 43.36 1.50
C PRO A 368 -15.29 44.08 2.07
N THR A 369 -14.16 43.99 1.39
CA THR A 369 -12.94 44.75 1.75
C THR A 369 -13.06 46.22 1.35
N LYS A 370 -12.38 47.12 2.08
CA LYS A 370 -12.45 48.59 1.87
C LYS A 370 -12.09 49.06 0.46
N ALA A 371 -11.35 48.28 -0.32
CA ALA A 371 -11.01 48.61 -1.71
C ALA A 371 -12.21 48.62 -2.67
N GLY A 372 -13.38 48.10 -2.25
CA GLY A 372 -14.65 48.18 -2.97
C GLY A 372 -15.66 49.18 -2.39
N GLU A 373 -15.40 49.79 -1.24
CA GLU A 373 -16.23 50.86 -0.67
C GLU A 373 -16.10 52.13 -1.53
N GLY A 374 -17.05 52.36 -2.42
CA GLY A 374 -17.09 53.53 -3.31
C GLY A 374 -16.61 53.27 -4.75
N SER A 375 -16.43 52.01 -5.17
CA SER A 375 -16.19 51.72 -6.58
C SER A 375 -17.48 51.86 -7.40
N ASP A 376 -17.40 52.42 -8.61
CA ASP A 376 -18.54 52.53 -9.55
C ASP A 376 -19.01 51.16 -10.10
N LYS A 377 -18.38 50.05 -9.70
CA LYS A 377 -18.66 48.69 -10.20
C LYS A 377 -19.71 47.98 -9.34
N LEU A 378 -20.97 48.08 -9.76
CA LEU A 378 -22.11 47.48 -9.05
C LEU A 378 -22.24 45.95 -9.20
N TYR A 379 -21.67 45.36 -10.26
CA TYR A 379 -21.89 43.94 -10.61
C TYR A 379 -20.88 42.95 -9.99
N GLY A 380 -19.93 43.42 -9.18
CA GLY A 380 -18.92 42.60 -8.49
C GLY A 380 -19.01 42.59 -6.96
N ARG A 381 -19.81 43.50 -6.38
CA ARG A 381 -19.86 43.77 -4.94
C ARG A 381 -20.59 42.69 -4.13
N ASP A 382 -21.70 42.20 -4.66
CA ASP A 382 -22.64 41.36 -3.92
C ASP A 382 -22.52 39.88 -4.35
N ILE A 383 -22.69 38.97 -3.39
CA ILE A 383 -22.75 37.53 -3.65
C ILE A 383 -24.09 37.23 -4.33
N VAL A 384 -24.04 36.62 -5.51
CA VAL A 384 -25.24 36.28 -6.28
C VAL A 384 -25.59 34.80 -6.19
N MET A 385 -24.63 33.95 -5.80
CA MET A 385 -24.86 32.53 -5.55
C MET A 385 -24.04 32.02 -4.36
N PHE A 386 -24.64 31.12 -3.59
CA PHE A 386 -23.95 30.35 -2.57
C PHE A 386 -24.28 28.86 -2.72
N GLY A 387 -23.24 28.05 -2.90
CA GLY A 387 -23.32 26.61 -3.12
C GLY A 387 -22.61 25.81 -2.02
N PHE A 388 -23.24 24.74 -1.56
CA PHE A 388 -22.69 23.82 -0.56
C PHE A 388 -23.35 22.44 -0.62
N GLN A 389 -22.80 21.47 0.11
CA GLN A 389 -23.31 20.09 0.12
C GLN A 389 -24.76 20.02 0.65
N ALA A 390 -25.68 19.47 -0.15
CA ALA A 390 -27.13 19.57 0.10
C ALA A 390 -27.62 18.79 1.33
N ASN A 391 -26.92 17.74 1.76
CA ASN A 391 -27.28 17.03 2.99
C ASN A 391 -27.14 17.93 4.22
N LEU A 392 -26.33 19.00 4.18
CA LEU A 392 -26.22 19.96 5.27
C LEU A 392 -27.56 20.64 5.59
N ILE A 393 -28.34 20.96 4.56
CA ILE A 393 -29.65 21.61 4.70
C ILE A 393 -30.79 20.58 4.82
N ALA A 394 -30.57 19.33 4.41
CA ALA A 394 -31.48 18.22 4.68
C ALA A 394 -31.53 17.83 6.17
N ALA A 395 -30.54 18.26 6.97
CA ALA A 395 -30.50 18.11 8.43
C ALA A 395 -30.68 16.65 8.92
N GLY A 396 -30.31 15.67 8.10
CA GLY A 396 -30.51 14.24 8.38
C GLY A 396 -31.97 13.80 8.43
N LYS A 397 -32.92 14.69 8.12
CA LYS A 397 -34.36 14.40 8.10
C LYS A 397 -34.82 13.86 6.74
N VAL A 398 -34.04 14.11 5.68
CA VAL A 398 -34.37 13.75 4.29
C VAL A 398 -33.14 13.17 3.60
N SER A 399 -33.32 12.10 2.84
CA SER A 399 -32.26 11.50 2.01
C SER A 399 -32.37 12.00 0.58
N ILE A 400 -31.27 12.51 0.03
CA ILE A 400 -31.19 12.97 -1.36
C ILE A 400 -30.47 11.89 -2.17
N SER A 401 -31.14 11.33 -3.17
CA SER A 401 -30.62 10.25 -4.02
C SER A 401 -30.58 10.66 -5.49
N PRO A 402 -29.66 10.08 -6.29
CA PRO A 402 -29.67 10.26 -7.75
C PRO A 402 -31.04 9.93 -8.37
N GLU A 403 -31.31 10.44 -9.57
CA GLU A 403 -32.59 10.31 -10.32
C GLU A 403 -33.79 11.09 -9.76
N MET A 404 -33.73 11.61 -8.53
CA MET A 404 -34.74 12.54 -8.02
C MET A 404 -34.77 13.83 -8.87
N HIS A 405 -35.97 14.34 -9.16
CA HIS A 405 -36.19 15.61 -9.89
C HIS A 405 -36.54 16.79 -8.97
N SER A 406 -37.00 16.49 -7.76
CA SER A 406 -37.22 17.45 -6.70
C SER A 406 -37.08 16.74 -5.35
N VAL A 407 -36.86 17.52 -4.29
CA VAL A 407 -36.83 17.03 -2.91
C VAL A 407 -37.44 18.06 -1.99
N ASP A 408 -38.28 17.62 -1.06
CA ASP A 408 -38.82 18.48 -0.01
C ASP A 408 -37.79 18.63 1.11
N LEU A 409 -37.25 19.82 1.29
CA LEU A 409 -36.30 20.12 2.36
C LEU A 409 -37.01 20.73 3.58
N PRO A 410 -36.55 20.42 4.82
CA PRO A 410 -37.13 20.99 6.05
C PRO A 410 -36.83 22.49 6.21
N VAL A 411 -35.78 22.96 5.53
CA VAL A 411 -35.36 24.35 5.48
C VAL A 411 -34.85 24.70 4.08
N ARG A 412 -34.96 25.97 3.70
CA ARG A 412 -34.35 26.54 2.49
C ARG A 412 -33.51 27.76 2.87
N GLY A 413 -32.54 28.13 2.07
CA GLY A 413 -31.71 29.30 2.34
C GLY A 413 -32.08 30.50 1.47
N SER A 414 -31.80 31.68 2.01
CA SER A 414 -32.04 32.96 1.37
C SER A 414 -30.82 33.85 1.56
N LEU A 415 -30.31 34.41 0.46
CA LEU A 415 -29.36 35.51 0.48
C LEU A 415 -30.15 36.81 0.70
N VAL A 416 -29.89 37.50 1.81
CA VAL A 416 -30.63 38.71 2.20
C VAL A 416 -29.68 39.87 2.44
N MET A 417 -30.11 41.07 2.06
CA MET A 417 -29.41 42.32 2.37
C MET A 417 -30.06 42.99 3.58
N GLU A 418 -29.37 43.03 4.72
CA GLU A 418 -29.85 43.65 5.95
C GLU A 418 -28.83 44.66 6.49
N ASN A 419 -29.27 45.90 6.74
CA ASN A 419 -28.42 47.00 7.22
C ASN A 419 -27.15 47.26 6.40
N GLY A 420 -27.22 47.06 5.07
CA GLY A 420 -26.08 47.22 4.18
C GLY A 420 -25.08 46.06 4.21
N GLN A 421 -25.44 44.97 4.89
CA GLN A 421 -24.66 43.75 4.94
C GLN A 421 -25.44 42.59 4.32
N GLN A 422 -24.78 41.84 3.43
CA GLN A 422 -25.36 40.63 2.88
C GLN A 422 -25.13 39.45 3.84
N GLN A 423 -26.16 38.64 4.02
CA GLN A 423 -26.20 37.54 4.96
C GLN A 423 -26.90 36.32 4.34
N VAL A 424 -26.60 35.14 4.86
CA VAL A 424 -27.40 33.93 4.58
C VAL A 424 -28.26 33.61 5.78
N LYS A 425 -29.57 33.55 5.52
CA LYS A 425 -30.57 33.07 6.46
C LYS A 425 -31.15 31.76 5.96
N LEU A 426 -31.27 30.80 6.86
CA LEU A 426 -32.09 29.61 6.62
C LEU A 426 -33.52 29.92 7.08
N VAL A 427 -34.51 29.39 6.38
CA VAL A 427 -35.93 29.59 6.66
C VAL A 427 -36.64 28.24 6.72
N LYS A 428 -37.54 28.08 7.69
CA LYS A 428 -38.35 26.87 7.84
C LYS A 428 -39.38 26.78 6.71
N THR A 429 -39.48 25.60 6.10
CA THR A 429 -40.43 25.33 5.02
C THR A 429 -41.76 24.80 5.57
N GLY A 430 -42.81 24.80 4.73
CA GLY A 430 -44.14 24.29 5.10
C GLY A 430 -44.95 25.22 6.02
N ILE A 431 -44.40 26.40 6.37
CA ILE A 431 -45.03 27.41 7.23
C ILE A 431 -44.88 28.79 6.55
N GLY A 432 -45.84 29.68 6.79
CA GLY A 432 -45.80 31.05 6.25
C GLY A 432 -45.93 31.14 4.73
N GLY A 433 -46.18 30.03 4.03
CA GLY A 433 -46.22 30.00 2.56
C GLY A 433 -44.88 29.71 1.89
N VAL A 434 -43.85 29.31 2.64
CA VAL A 434 -42.54 28.91 2.08
C VAL A 434 -42.61 27.45 1.59
N PRO A 435 -42.47 27.17 0.28
CA PRO A 435 -42.53 25.80 -0.25
C PRO A 435 -41.33 24.95 0.19
N ALA A 436 -41.55 23.68 0.50
CA ALA A 436 -40.49 22.72 0.85
C ALA A 436 -39.74 22.18 -0.37
N SER A 437 -40.45 22.01 -1.49
CA SER A 437 -39.91 21.41 -2.70
C SER A 437 -38.81 22.27 -3.33
N VAL A 438 -37.64 21.67 -3.51
CA VAL A 438 -36.49 22.22 -4.25
C VAL A 438 -36.24 21.36 -5.49
N SER A 439 -36.04 22.01 -6.63
CA SER A 439 -35.81 21.30 -7.90
C SER A 439 -34.38 20.75 -7.98
N ILE A 440 -34.22 19.56 -8.53
CA ILE A 440 -32.94 18.94 -8.84
C ILE A 440 -32.68 19.09 -10.34
N LEU A 441 -31.71 19.91 -10.69
CA LEU A 441 -31.37 20.25 -12.07
C LEU A 441 -30.16 19.43 -12.55
N LYS A 442 -30.20 19.05 -13.82
CA LYS A 442 -29.09 18.37 -14.50
C LYS A 442 -28.29 19.39 -15.29
N ALA A 443 -26.96 19.30 -15.20
CA ALA A 443 -26.08 20.13 -15.99
C ALA A 443 -25.88 19.51 -17.38
N VAL A 444 -25.76 20.35 -18.41
CA VAL A 444 -25.56 19.95 -19.80
C VAL A 444 -24.18 20.41 -20.26
N ARG A 445 -23.32 19.46 -20.65
CA ARG A 445 -21.99 19.74 -21.23
C ARG A 445 -22.11 20.53 -22.52
N ASP A 446 -21.41 21.65 -22.59
CA ASP A 446 -21.15 22.38 -23.83
C ASP A 446 -19.87 21.84 -24.47
N GLU A 447 -20.01 21.09 -25.55
CA GLU A 447 -18.88 20.43 -26.23
C GLU A 447 -17.83 21.42 -26.76
N LYS A 448 -18.18 22.69 -27.00
CA LYS A 448 -17.22 23.70 -27.48
C LYS A 448 -16.28 24.20 -26.39
N THR A 449 -16.78 24.31 -25.16
CA THR A 449 -16.03 24.85 -24.02
C THR A 449 -15.54 23.75 -23.09
N GLY A 450 -16.22 22.60 -23.07
CA GLY A 450 -16.02 21.59 -22.03
C GLY A 450 -16.63 21.96 -20.67
N LEU A 451 -17.30 23.12 -20.56
CA LEU A 451 -18.02 23.55 -19.36
C LEU A 451 -19.40 22.90 -19.31
N ASP A 452 -19.94 22.73 -18.11
CA ASP A 452 -21.31 22.28 -17.90
C ASP A 452 -22.24 23.49 -17.71
N ARG A 453 -23.49 23.40 -18.17
CA ARG A 453 -24.47 24.50 -18.14
C ARG A 453 -25.73 24.06 -17.40
N ILE A 454 -26.16 24.86 -16.44
CA ILE A 454 -27.45 24.70 -15.75
C ILE A 454 -28.34 25.86 -16.16
N THR A 455 -29.53 25.56 -16.68
CA THR A 455 -30.51 26.56 -17.09
C THR A 455 -31.58 26.72 -16.02
N LEU A 456 -31.68 27.93 -15.46
CA LEU A 456 -32.74 28.30 -14.56
C LEU A 456 -33.93 28.84 -15.35
N PRO A 457 -35.18 28.47 -14.98
CA PRO A 457 -36.37 29.03 -15.62
C PRO A 457 -36.51 30.52 -15.33
N ALA A 458 -37.26 31.23 -16.16
CA ALA A 458 -37.63 32.62 -15.89
C ALA A 458 -38.57 32.68 -14.69
N VAL A 459 -38.42 33.71 -13.85
CA VAL A 459 -39.30 33.97 -12.71
C VAL A 459 -39.70 35.45 -12.67
N GLY A 460 -40.61 35.83 -11.78
CA GLY A 460 -40.94 37.23 -11.51
C GLY A 460 -39.66 38.03 -11.27
N GLY A 461 -39.35 38.96 -12.16
CA GLY A 461 -38.20 39.86 -12.05
C GLY A 461 -36.85 39.40 -12.60
N ALA A 462 -36.73 38.18 -13.11
CA ALA A 462 -35.55 37.72 -13.86
C ALA A 462 -35.92 36.85 -15.08
N PRO A 463 -35.28 37.07 -16.25
CA PRO A 463 -35.38 36.14 -17.37
C PRO A 463 -34.71 34.81 -17.03
N SER A 464 -34.86 33.81 -17.90
CA SER A 464 -34.10 32.56 -17.80
C SER A 464 -32.59 32.87 -17.80
N ARG A 465 -31.84 32.20 -16.93
CA ARG A 465 -30.41 32.43 -16.72
C ARG A 465 -29.63 31.14 -16.85
N THR A 466 -28.39 31.25 -17.31
CA THR A 466 -27.45 30.12 -17.38
C THR A 466 -26.42 30.26 -16.26
N ILE A 467 -26.21 29.18 -15.52
CA ILE A 467 -25.07 29.00 -14.62
C ILE A 467 -24.05 28.12 -15.34
N LEU A 468 -22.81 28.57 -15.39
CA LEU A 468 -21.68 27.78 -15.89
C LEU A 468 -21.09 26.99 -14.72
N VAL A 469 -20.82 25.71 -14.94
CA VAL A 469 -20.10 24.86 -13.99
C VAL A 469 -18.78 24.48 -14.65
N ASN A 470 -17.66 24.81 -14.01
CA ASN A 470 -16.34 24.35 -14.44
C ASN A 470 -16.09 22.94 -13.88
N PRO A 471 -16.06 21.88 -14.71
CA PRO A 471 -15.89 20.51 -14.23
C PRO A 471 -14.43 20.17 -13.92
N ALA A 472 -13.47 21.07 -14.16
CA ALA A 472 -12.11 20.92 -13.67
C ALA A 472 -12.11 20.98 -12.13
N PRO A 473 -11.58 19.97 -11.42
CA PRO A 473 -11.62 19.93 -9.97
C PRO A 473 -10.76 21.04 -9.37
N VAL A 474 -11.26 21.69 -8.31
CA VAL A 474 -10.52 22.69 -7.52
C VAL A 474 -10.47 22.28 -6.05
N GLY A 475 -9.40 22.65 -5.35
CA GLY A 475 -9.24 22.38 -3.91
C GLY A 475 -7.96 21.60 -3.58
N PRO A 476 -7.73 21.26 -2.30
CA PRO A 476 -6.49 20.61 -1.84
C PRO A 476 -6.30 19.19 -2.38
N THR A 477 -7.39 18.55 -2.80
CA THR A 477 -7.39 17.21 -3.42
C THR A 477 -7.34 17.26 -4.94
N ALA A 478 -7.37 18.45 -5.56
CA ALA A 478 -7.18 18.60 -6.99
C ALA A 478 -5.71 18.30 -7.37
N PRO A 479 -5.45 17.70 -8.55
CA PRO A 479 -4.09 17.44 -9.01
C PRO A 479 -3.25 18.73 -9.02
N PRO A 480 -2.03 18.71 -8.45
CA PRO A 480 -1.21 19.92 -8.38
C PRO A 480 -0.82 20.40 -9.78
N HIS A 481 -1.05 21.69 -10.05
CA HIS A 481 -0.64 22.35 -11.29
C HIS A 481 0.87 22.59 -11.30
N THR A 482 1.65 21.54 -11.49
CA THR A 482 3.06 21.65 -11.89
C THR A 482 3.09 21.99 -13.38
N GLY A 483 4.08 22.74 -13.88
CA GLY A 483 4.14 23.25 -15.28
C GLY A 483 4.06 22.21 -16.41
N ASN A 484 3.91 20.92 -16.09
CA ASN A 484 3.65 19.80 -17.00
C ASN A 484 2.19 19.31 -17.00
N SER A 485 1.26 20.07 -16.41
CA SER A 485 -0.15 19.69 -16.34
C SER A 485 -0.86 19.88 -17.68
N SER A 486 -1.83 19.00 -17.99
CA SER A 486 -2.70 19.20 -19.15
C SER A 486 -3.46 20.53 -19.04
N PRO A 487 -3.68 21.27 -20.15
CA PRO A 487 -4.45 22.51 -20.13
C PRO A 487 -5.84 22.30 -19.52
N ALA A 488 -6.30 23.23 -18.68
CA ALA A 488 -7.64 23.21 -18.11
C ALA A 488 -8.15 24.66 -17.94
N PRO A 489 -9.47 24.91 -18.04
CA PRO A 489 -10.04 26.23 -17.84
C PRO A 489 -9.93 26.65 -16.37
N VAL A 490 -9.58 27.92 -16.14
CA VAL A 490 -9.38 28.48 -14.81
C VAL A 490 -10.49 29.49 -14.52
N THR A 491 -11.32 29.16 -13.53
CA THR A 491 -12.34 30.07 -13.03
C THR A 491 -11.69 31.28 -12.37
N PRO A 492 -12.12 32.52 -12.70
CA PRO A 492 -11.66 33.70 -11.99
C PRO A 492 -11.91 33.58 -10.48
N VAL A 493 -10.91 33.93 -9.67
CA VAL A 493 -10.97 33.82 -8.20
C VAL A 493 -11.43 35.13 -7.58
N HIS A 494 -12.44 35.06 -6.71
CA HIS A 494 -12.87 36.20 -5.90
C HIS A 494 -12.05 36.30 -4.61
N THR A 495 -11.41 37.44 -4.36
CA THR A 495 -10.59 37.70 -3.15
C THR A 495 -11.10 38.87 -2.29
N GLY A 496 -12.16 39.54 -2.72
CA GLY A 496 -12.61 40.81 -2.16
C GLY A 496 -13.53 40.73 -0.94
N THR A 497 -13.98 39.54 -0.53
CA THR A 497 -15.00 39.37 0.54
C THR A 497 -14.50 38.46 1.65
N THR A 498 -14.56 38.95 2.89
CA THR A 498 -14.38 38.15 4.10
C THR A 498 -15.70 37.53 4.54
N VAL A 499 -15.69 36.25 4.92
CA VAL A 499 -16.87 35.50 5.36
C VAL A 499 -16.75 35.20 6.85
N LYS A 500 -17.83 35.40 7.62
CA LYS A 500 -17.89 34.97 9.02
C LYS A 500 -19.20 34.25 9.31
N GLN A 501 -19.12 33.15 10.07
CA GLN A 501 -20.31 32.51 10.63
C GLN A 501 -20.96 33.40 11.70
N ALA A 502 -22.24 33.15 11.99
CA ALA A 502 -22.90 33.77 13.12
C ALA A 502 -22.30 33.29 14.46
N ASP A 503 -22.12 34.21 15.41
CA ASP A 503 -21.57 33.90 16.75
C ASP A 503 -22.46 32.92 17.52
N SER A 504 -23.78 32.97 17.28
CA SER A 504 -24.76 32.01 17.78
C SER A 504 -25.89 31.82 16.78
N ILE A 505 -26.44 30.61 16.72
CA ILE A 505 -27.60 30.28 15.89
C ILE A 505 -28.86 30.57 16.71
N VAL A 506 -29.57 31.64 16.34
CA VAL A 506 -30.83 32.05 17.00
C VAL A 506 -31.95 32.05 15.97
N THR A 507 -33.08 31.44 16.33
CA THR A 507 -34.29 31.45 15.51
C THR A 507 -35.09 32.72 15.76
N THR A 508 -35.48 33.42 14.69
CA THR A 508 -36.25 34.67 14.74
C THR A 508 -37.42 34.62 13.75
N SER A 509 -38.43 35.45 13.96
CA SER A 509 -39.53 35.61 12.99
C SER A 509 -39.05 36.36 11.73
N PHE A 510 -39.40 35.86 10.55
CA PHE A 510 -39.04 36.43 9.26
C PHE A 510 -40.29 36.68 8.40
N PRO A 511 -40.42 37.85 7.74
CA PRO A 511 -41.58 38.14 6.89
C PRO A 511 -41.65 37.17 5.70
N ALA A 512 -42.76 36.45 5.55
CA ALA A 512 -42.86 35.45 4.49
C ALA A 512 -43.09 36.05 3.09
N ASP A 513 -43.53 37.30 3.01
CA ASP A 513 -43.65 38.05 1.75
C ASP A 513 -42.30 38.27 1.05
N ASP A 514 -41.21 38.30 1.84
CA ASP A 514 -39.83 38.41 1.34
C ASP A 514 -39.29 37.05 0.81
N LEU A 515 -40.06 35.95 0.92
CA LEU A 515 -39.64 34.58 0.57
C LEU A 515 -40.47 33.93 -0.54
N LYS A 516 -41.37 34.68 -1.18
CA LYS A 516 -42.30 34.12 -2.18
C LYS A 516 -41.63 33.63 -3.47
N GLU A 517 -40.37 33.99 -3.70
CA GLU A 517 -39.63 33.69 -4.95
C GLU A 517 -38.19 33.20 -4.66
N LEU A 518 -38.04 32.33 -3.65
CA LEU A 518 -36.75 31.66 -3.39
C LEU A 518 -36.25 30.94 -4.64
N GLN A 519 -35.09 31.38 -5.13
CA GLN A 519 -34.38 30.74 -6.22
C GLN A 519 -33.25 29.89 -5.65
N ASP A 520 -33.51 28.61 -5.58
CA ASP A 520 -32.55 27.60 -5.19
C ASP A 520 -32.78 26.34 -6.02
N PHE A 521 -31.75 25.52 -6.08
CA PHE A 521 -31.81 24.23 -6.75
C PHE A 521 -30.74 23.31 -6.17
N ILE A 522 -30.85 22.02 -6.48
CA ILE A 522 -29.80 21.05 -6.24
C ILE A 522 -29.26 20.57 -7.59
N TYR A 523 -27.96 20.34 -7.69
CA TYR A 523 -27.38 19.59 -8.81
C TYR A 523 -26.36 18.60 -8.28
N TRP A 524 -25.99 17.63 -9.10
CA TRP A 524 -24.99 16.62 -8.74
C TRP A 524 -23.62 16.96 -9.33
N GLN A 525 -22.57 16.71 -8.56
CA GLN A 525 -21.20 16.71 -9.05
C GLN A 525 -20.48 15.44 -8.59
N PRO A 526 -19.35 15.05 -9.21
CA PRO A 526 -18.56 13.96 -8.68
C PRO A 526 -17.96 14.35 -7.32
N ASP A 527 -17.87 13.38 -6.42
CA ASP A 527 -17.28 13.57 -5.09
C ASP A 527 -15.75 13.74 -5.12
N ALA A 528 -15.16 13.91 -3.94
CA ALA A 528 -13.73 14.16 -3.77
C ALA A 528 -12.85 12.98 -4.20
N THR A 529 -13.34 11.74 -4.08
CA THR A 529 -12.61 10.53 -4.49
C THR A 529 -12.77 10.26 -5.99
N GLY A 530 -13.76 10.87 -6.64
CA GLY A 530 -14.12 10.60 -8.03
C GLY A 530 -14.81 9.24 -8.23
N SER A 531 -15.07 8.51 -7.15
CA SER A 531 -15.72 7.20 -7.17
C SER A 531 -17.24 7.29 -6.99
N GLY A 532 -17.74 8.45 -6.57
CA GLY A 532 -19.15 8.70 -6.30
C GLY A 532 -19.63 10.07 -6.78
N VAL A 533 -20.80 10.46 -6.29
CA VAL A 533 -21.44 11.74 -6.59
C VAL A 533 -22.00 12.34 -5.30
N GLU A 534 -22.00 13.67 -5.21
CA GLU A 534 -22.58 14.40 -4.10
C GLU A 534 -23.59 15.46 -4.61
N PRO A 535 -24.69 15.68 -3.87
CA PRO A 535 -25.65 16.71 -4.20
C PRO A 535 -25.17 18.05 -3.64
N ILE A 536 -25.23 19.10 -4.46
CA ILE A 536 -24.88 20.47 -4.10
C ILE A 536 -26.15 21.31 -4.14
N TYR A 537 -26.50 21.89 -3.00
CA TYR A 537 -27.57 22.88 -2.88
C TYR A 537 -27.01 24.26 -3.20
N VAL A 538 -27.67 24.97 -4.10
CA VAL A 538 -27.28 26.30 -4.56
C VAL A 538 -28.46 27.24 -4.32
N MET A 539 -28.21 28.33 -3.59
CA MET A 539 -29.16 29.44 -3.45
C MET A 539 -28.67 30.64 -4.25
N LEU A 540 -29.60 31.40 -4.80
CA LEU A 540 -29.34 32.65 -5.51
C LEU A 540 -29.90 33.84 -4.74
N SER A 541 -29.35 35.03 -5.01
CA SER A 541 -29.96 36.28 -4.55
C SER A 541 -31.30 36.53 -5.24
N ASP A 542 -32.19 37.27 -4.58
CA ASP A 542 -33.43 37.74 -5.20
C ASP A 542 -33.07 38.57 -6.47
N PRO A 543 -33.73 38.36 -7.62
CA PRO A 543 -33.54 39.19 -8.82
C PRO A 543 -33.67 40.69 -8.64
N LEU A 544 -34.45 41.11 -7.65
CA LEU A 544 -34.67 42.51 -7.29
C LEU A 544 -33.61 43.01 -6.28
N ASP A 545 -32.87 42.10 -5.65
CA ASP A 545 -31.66 42.36 -4.86
C ASP A 545 -30.43 42.26 -5.77
N SER A 546 -30.35 43.18 -6.74
CA SER A 546 -29.30 43.20 -7.76
C SER A 546 -28.63 44.56 -7.88
N GLY A 547 -27.31 44.59 -7.71
CA GLY A 547 -26.47 45.79 -7.90
C GLY A 547 -26.88 46.91 -6.97
N ARG A 548 -27.54 47.95 -7.50
CA ARG A 548 -27.98 49.12 -6.73
C ARG A 548 -29.36 49.00 -6.09
N PHE A 549 -30.09 47.91 -6.32
CA PHE A 549 -31.46 47.76 -5.85
C PHE A 549 -31.58 46.68 -4.79
N THR A 550 -32.56 46.86 -3.91
CA THR A 550 -33.12 45.79 -3.09
C THR A 550 -34.64 45.78 -3.25
N ARG A 551 -35.26 44.61 -3.20
CA ARG A 551 -36.72 44.44 -3.20
C ARG A 551 -37.38 45.30 -2.16
N LYS A 552 -36.83 45.30 -0.94
CA LYS A 552 -37.32 46.10 0.19
C LYS A 552 -37.34 47.59 -0.11
N GLN A 553 -36.28 48.10 -0.74
CA GLN A 553 -36.21 49.51 -1.08
C GLN A 553 -37.15 49.85 -2.25
N LEU A 554 -37.25 48.98 -3.26
CA LEU A 554 -38.22 49.13 -4.34
C LEU A 554 -39.65 49.14 -3.81
N ASP A 555 -40.03 48.24 -2.90
CA ASP A 555 -41.37 48.20 -2.30
C ASP A 555 -41.68 49.48 -1.51
N LYS A 556 -40.73 49.93 -0.68
CA LYS A 556 -40.85 51.16 0.11
C LYS A 556 -41.05 52.39 -0.78
N LYS A 557 -40.45 52.39 -1.97
CA LYS A 557 -40.45 53.52 -2.91
C LYS A 557 -41.46 53.35 -4.05
N PHE A 558 -42.19 52.24 -4.11
CA PHE A 558 -43.18 51.96 -5.14
C PHE A 558 -44.31 53.01 -5.19
N LYS A 559 -44.53 53.76 -4.10
CA LYS A 559 -45.42 54.94 -4.10
C LYS A 559 -45.04 56.01 -5.13
N HIS A 560 -43.80 56.00 -5.63
CA HIS A 560 -43.33 56.90 -6.68
C HIS A 560 -43.38 56.25 -8.08
N ALA A 561 -43.76 54.99 -8.22
CA ALA A 561 -43.79 54.29 -9.51
C ALA A 561 -44.68 55.00 -10.55
N ILE A 562 -45.74 55.68 -10.09
CA ILE A 562 -46.61 56.51 -10.94
C ILE A 562 -45.86 57.64 -11.63
N ASP A 563 -44.86 58.24 -10.97
CA ASP A 563 -44.02 59.30 -11.56
C ASP A 563 -43.18 58.75 -12.72
N PHE A 564 -42.87 57.44 -12.66
CA PHE A 564 -42.17 56.68 -13.69
C PHE A 564 -43.11 56.11 -14.76
N GLY A 565 -44.42 56.38 -14.69
CA GLY A 565 -45.39 55.95 -15.69
C GLY A 565 -46.03 54.59 -15.41
N ILE A 566 -45.84 54.04 -14.20
CA ILE A 566 -46.42 52.76 -13.79
C ILE A 566 -47.71 53.05 -13.02
N SER A 567 -48.86 52.80 -13.65
CA SER A 567 -50.18 53.02 -13.08
C SER A 567 -50.70 51.86 -12.22
N ASP A 568 -50.02 50.72 -12.22
CA ASP A 568 -50.36 49.57 -11.41
C ASP A 568 -50.30 49.90 -9.91
N THR A 569 -51.42 49.76 -9.20
CA THR A 569 -51.48 49.98 -7.74
C THR A 569 -51.13 48.73 -6.93
N LYS A 570 -51.15 47.55 -7.56
CA LYS A 570 -50.82 46.29 -6.93
C LYS A 570 -49.30 46.10 -6.84
N LYS A 571 -48.78 46.00 -5.63
CA LYS A 571 -47.36 45.65 -5.41
C LYS A 571 -47.16 44.14 -5.52
N ASN A 572 -46.32 43.72 -6.44
CA ASN A 572 -45.88 42.33 -6.60
C ASN A 572 -44.53 42.32 -7.35
N SER A 573 -43.94 41.14 -7.54
CA SER A 573 -42.64 41.03 -8.20
C SER A 573 -42.60 41.66 -9.59
N GLU A 574 -43.65 41.46 -10.41
CA GLU A 574 -43.74 42.02 -11.76
C GLU A 574 -43.75 43.56 -11.72
N THR A 575 -44.55 44.18 -10.85
CA THR A 575 -44.64 45.63 -10.79
C THR A 575 -43.40 46.27 -10.18
N LEU A 576 -42.77 45.63 -9.19
CA LEU A 576 -41.47 46.06 -8.65
C LEU A 576 -40.35 45.93 -9.69
N THR A 577 -40.42 44.92 -10.56
CA THR A 577 -39.50 44.74 -11.69
C THR A 577 -39.65 45.87 -12.69
N LYS A 578 -40.89 46.19 -13.10
CA LYS A 578 -41.15 47.34 -13.98
C LYS A 578 -40.58 48.62 -13.36
N PHE A 579 -40.76 48.83 -12.06
CA PHE A 579 -40.24 50.01 -11.38
C PHE A 579 -38.70 50.05 -11.37
N ARG A 580 -38.04 48.93 -11.09
CA ARG A 580 -36.57 48.80 -11.21
C ARG A 580 -36.11 49.13 -12.63
N ASP A 581 -36.77 48.58 -13.63
CA ASP A 581 -36.37 48.70 -15.04
C ASP A 581 -36.56 50.13 -15.55
N GLU A 582 -37.63 50.82 -15.15
CA GLU A 582 -37.83 52.25 -15.44
C GLU A 582 -36.80 53.15 -14.76
N VAL A 583 -36.40 52.84 -13.53
CA VAL A 583 -35.32 53.57 -12.86
C VAL A 583 -33.98 53.35 -13.60
N ASN A 584 -33.69 52.13 -14.04
CA ASN A 584 -32.52 51.85 -14.87
C ASN A 584 -32.58 52.54 -16.23
N ALA A 585 -33.74 52.56 -16.89
CA ALA A 585 -33.94 53.25 -18.15
C ALA A 585 -33.71 54.75 -18.00
N HIS A 586 -34.22 55.37 -16.92
CA HIS A 586 -33.93 56.75 -16.57
C HIS A 586 -32.43 57.00 -16.42
N LEU A 587 -31.72 56.14 -15.70
CA LEU A 587 -30.27 56.27 -15.49
C LEU A 587 -29.44 56.04 -16.76
N ALA A 588 -29.93 55.23 -17.70
CA ALA A 588 -29.27 54.91 -18.96
C ALA A 588 -29.61 55.90 -20.09
N ASP A 589 -30.64 56.72 -19.92
CA ASP A 589 -31.00 57.75 -20.88
C ASP A 589 -29.86 58.76 -21.02
N LYS A 590 -29.47 59.04 -22.27
CA LYS A 590 -28.38 59.95 -22.62
C LYS A 590 -28.64 61.39 -22.18
N GLU A 591 -29.90 61.74 -21.96
CA GLU A 591 -30.30 63.08 -21.51
C GLU A 591 -30.37 63.20 -19.98
N THR A 592 -30.23 62.10 -19.27
CA THR A 592 -30.12 62.11 -17.81
C THR A 592 -28.71 62.54 -17.41
N VAL A 593 -28.64 63.58 -16.58
CA VAL A 593 -27.37 64.17 -16.11
C VAL A 593 -27.28 64.13 -14.59
N GLU A 594 -26.07 63.93 -14.07
CA GLU A 594 -25.81 64.11 -12.63
C GLU A 594 -25.97 65.61 -12.31
N ARG A 595 -26.96 65.95 -11.48
CA ARG A 595 -27.33 67.32 -11.12
C ARG A 595 -27.68 67.40 -9.63
N GLY A 596 -26.66 67.68 -8.83
CA GLY A 596 -26.82 68.04 -7.43
C GLY A 596 -26.86 66.86 -6.45
N THR A 597 -27.28 67.13 -5.22
CA THR A 597 -27.25 66.18 -4.09
C THR A 597 -28.56 66.23 -3.32
N TYR A 598 -28.92 65.14 -2.65
CA TYR A 598 -30.10 65.10 -1.78
C TYR A 598 -29.73 65.50 -0.36
N ARG A 599 -30.30 66.60 0.15
CA ARG A 599 -29.89 67.22 1.43
C ARG A 599 -29.90 66.25 2.61
N ARG A 600 -30.83 65.29 2.62
CA ARG A 600 -31.00 64.33 3.73
C ARG A 600 -30.06 63.13 3.67
N GLU A 601 -29.35 62.93 2.56
CA GLU A 601 -28.42 61.81 2.38
C GLU A 601 -27.05 62.35 1.96
N LYS A 602 -26.14 62.46 2.93
CA LYS A 602 -24.80 63.01 2.70
C LYS A 602 -24.04 62.18 1.66
N GLY A 603 -23.46 62.84 0.68
CA GLY A 603 -22.71 62.19 -0.40
C GLY A 603 -23.59 61.49 -1.45
N SER A 604 -24.90 61.70 -1.41
CA SER A 604 -25.80 61.24 -2.46
C SER A 604 -25.59 61.98 -3.78
N LYS A 605 -25.92 61.31 -4.87
CA LYS A 605 -25.92 61.86 -6.23
C LYS A 605 -27.32 61.84 -6.79
N VAL A 606 -27.73 62.94 -7.41
CA VAL A 606 -29.05 63.06 -8.06
C VAL A 606 -28.89 63.04 -9.57
N TYR A 607 -29.63 62.17 -10.24
CA TYR A 607 -29.65 62.02 -11.70
C TYR A 607 -30.96 62.55 -12.24
N PHE A 608 -30.90 63.64 -13.00
CA PHE A 608 -32.05 64.39 -13.49
C PHE A 608 -32.18 64.32 -15.00
N ASN A 609 -33.40 64.10 -15.48
CA ASN A 609 -33.72 64.14 -16.90
C ASN A 609 -34.62 65.36 -17.19
N PRO A 610 -34.16 66.32 -18.03
CA PRO A 610 -34.89 67.55 -18.28
C PRO A 610 -36.15 67.37 -19.13
N LYS A 611 -36.30 66.25 -19.86
CA LYS A 611 -37.52 65.99 -20.65
C LYS A 611 -38.63 65.39 -19.81
N SER A 612 -38.31 64.38 -19.00
CA SER A 612 -39.30 63.73 -18.14
C SER A 612 -39.55 64.50 -16.83
N MET A 613 -38.65 65.43 -16.50
CA MET A 613 -38.56 66.12 -15.21
C MET A 613 -38.38 65.15 -14.03
N ARG A 614 -37.90 63.93 -14.27
CA ARG A 614 -37.69 62.91 -13.22
C ARG A 614 -36.33 63.07 -12.58
N VAL A 615 -36.24 62.74 -11.30
CA VAL A 615 -34.99 62.58 -10.56
C VAL A 615 -34.87 61.17 -10.00
N VAL A 616 -33.65 60.63 -10.01
CA VAL A 616 -33.26 59.40 -9.31
C VAL A 616 -32.12 59.74 -8.36
N ILE A 617 -32.25 59.34 -7.10
CA ILE A 617 -31.29 59.62 -6.04
C ILE A 617 -30.56 58.33 -5.71
N LEU A 618 -29.23 58.37 -5.80
CA LEU A 618 -28.35 57.30 -5.35
C LEU A 618 -27.59 57.73 -4.10
N LYS A 619 -27.41 56.80 -3.17
CA LYS A 619 -26.53 57.00 -2.01
C LYS A 619 -25.07 57.06 -2.44
N ALA A 620 -24.19 57.46 -1.53
CA ALA A 620 -22.75 57.50 -1.76
C ALA A 620 -22.15 56.15 -2.20
N ASN A 621 -22.74 55.04 -1.76
CA ASN A 621 -22.33 53.67 -2.12
C ASN A 621 -22.94 53.17 -3.45
N GLY A 622 -23.65 54.03 -4.18
CA GLY A 622 -24.30 53.72 -5.46
C GLY A 622 -25.71 53.12 -5.35
N ASP A 623 -26.19 52.79 -4.15
CA ASP A 623 -27.51 52.18 -3.96
C ASP A 623 -28.65 53.16 -4.24
N PHE A 624 -29.73 52.66 -4.82
CA PHE A 624 -30.96 53.42 -5.05
C PHE A 624 -31.59 53.86 -3.73
N LEU A 625 -31.78 55.17 -3.57
CA LEU A 625 -32.47 55.74 -2.42
C LEU A 625 -33.95 56.01 -2.72
N SER A 626 -34.24 56.74 -3.80
CA SER A 626 -35.60 57.15 -4.17
C SER A 626 -35.59 57.81 -5.56
N GLY A 627 -36.76 58.07 -6.12
CA GLY A 627 -36.92 58.96 -7.27
C GLY A 627 -38.34 59.47 -7.36
N TRP A 628 -38.57 60.58 -8.06
CA TRP A 628 -39.89 61.18 -8.29
C TRP A 628 -39.83 62.20 -9.44
N LYS A 629 -40.98 62.72 -9.86
CA LYS A 629 -41.07 63.80 -10.84
C LYS A 629 -41.01 65.17 -10.15
N ILE A 630 -40.15 66.05 -10.65
CA ILE A 630 -40.03 67.44 -10.19
C ILE A 630 -41.19 68.26 -10.74
N ASN A 631 -41.85 69.02 -9.87
CA ASN A 631 -42.80 70.04 -10.24
C ASN A 631 -42.09 71.41 -10.30
N PRO A 632 -41.84 71.98 -11.48
CA PRO A 632 -41.11 73.25 -11.61
C PRO A 632 -41.86 74.45 -10.99
N ASP A 633 -43.18 74.35 -10.86
CA ASP A 633 -44.03 75.44 -10.35
C ASP A 633 -44.10 75.47 -8.81
N ALA A 634 -43.57 74.44 -8.14
CA ALA A 634 -43.48 74.38 -6.69
C ALA A 634 -42.13 74.91 -6.20
N ASP A 635 -42.11 75.59 -5.04
CA ASP A 635 -40.90 76.21 -4.49
C ASP A 635 -39.71 75.24 -4.39
N ASN A 636 -39.93 74.03 -3.86
CA ASN A 636 -38.88 73.02 -3.76
C ASN A 636 -38.37 72.55 -5.13
N GLY A 637 -39.24 72.49 -6.14
CA GLY A 637 -38.84 72.11 -7.50
C GLY A 637 -38.03 73.21 -8.17
N ARG A 638 -38.43 74.48 -8.02
CA ARG A 638 -37.65 75.64 -8.48
C ARG A 638 -36.28 75.71 -7.82
N ILE A 639 -36.22 75.56 -6.49
CA ILE A 639 -34.95 75.54 -5.73
C ILE A 639 -34.02 74.45 -6.27
N TYR A 640 -34.52 73.24 -6.48
CA TYR A 640 -33.70 72.17 -7.05
C TYR A 640 -33.21 72.49 -8.47
N LEU A 641 -34.10 73.01 -9.32
CA LEU A 641 -33.74 73.39 -10.70
C LEU A 641 -32.71 74.52 -10.73
N GLU A 642 -32.72 75.45 -9.78
CA GLU A 642 -31.75 76.56 -9.71
C GLU A 642 -30.42 76.14 -9.06
N THR A 643 -30.48 75.36 -7.97
CA THR A 643 -29.33 75.17 -7.07
C THR A 643 -28.76 73.75 -7.09
N GLY A 644 -29.51 72.77 -7.58
CA GLY A 644 -29.18 71.34 -7.45
C GLY A 644 -29.35 70.79 -6.02
N ASP A 645 -29.87 71.56 -5.06
CA ASP A 645 -30.20 71.07 -3.72
C ASP A 645 -31.60 70.43 -3.74
N LEU A 646 -31.67 69.09 -3.61
CA LEU A 646 -32.91 68.30 -3.65
C LEU A 646 -33.44 67.94 -2.27
#